data_AF-R1E443-F1
#
_entry.id   AF-R1E443-F1
#
_cell.length_a   1.000
_cell.length_b   1.000
_cell.length_c   1.000
_cell.angle_alpha   90.00
_cell.angle_beta   90.00
_cell.angle_gamma   90.00
#
_symmetry.space_group_name_H-M   'P 1'
#
loop_
_entity.id
_entity.type
_entity.pdbx_description
1 polymer ?
#
loop_
_entity_poly.entity_id
_entity_poly.type
_entity_poly.pdbx_seq_one_letter_code
_entity_poly.pdbx_strand_id
1 'polypeptide(L)'
;MLNNLQYEIKMNGKERVLYVNAKNYNNIATIEDDPNIMEYILNILSIDPFVNTIVIEQDENIEYYEDSIKVLNSFLDVYLSIKNNISEYYKYLLTGNPLYSEIKTIIDYLDKGYLRDPIGTYIFIRRMKRKLMSILKNNKDLENQISNLISLIDNFLIKFESLPLYKYIKPFLIGYQIGNREIYRRILLGDIKPKFIDTKYINKISESYNIVDSYRLDKNTEVFILKNPEETVFRYYIFPEEYKIFSEETFLSHKAIEILQEYEPRKEDYLDVERLREIYNNILNNILAKLMSIYNINIDKNRLELIKSIIIRYTIGFGIIEKIVLDENLEDLFINPPAGITPIYLQHSKYEMCVTNVTPTRREVESWATKLRLISGRPFDEANPVLDTDLVIGNNILLRVAALSPPLSPFGLSYIIRRHRSKPWTLPLFIDNKMLNYQAAGLLSFLVANGRTILIAGTRGSGKTSLLTALMLEIPKKVRMITVEDTLEIPAEFFRSIGYNIVPMKVRSPFSLKSAELSAEEGLRVSLRMGDSAIIVGEVRSKEALTLYEAMRVGAVANAVMGTLHAESPYGVYDRVVNDLGVPKTSFKATDIIVIVNPIKEPSGLKRYRRVLRITEVRKLWDQDPLKEKGFVDLMVYDAEKDNLEPTLELINGDSDILKAVASRIRYLSKSWERIWNMIETIGLSKKILVDIAREKNRKDILEADFVSAYNEVFYQYVDKSIKEYNEIVKDYILDNMKKWIYQKLS
;
A
#
# COMPACT_ATOMS: atom_id res chain seq x y z
N MET A 1 11.75 -40.88 -23.10
CA MET A 1 11.24 -39.49 -23.13
C MET A 1 11.61 -38.70 -21.88
N LEU A 2 11.75 -39.31 -20.69
CA LEU A 2 12.15 -38.59 -19.46
C LEU A 2 13.64 -38.22 -19.35
N ASN A 3 14.52 -38.74 -20.22
CA ASN A 3 15.98 -38.49 -20.18
C ASN A 3 16.40 -37.02 -20.39
N ASN A 4 15.46 -36.12 -20.70
CA ASN A 4 15.71 -34.69 -20.91
C ASN A 4 15.31 -33.82 -19.71
N LEU A 5 14.75 -34.41 -18.65
CA LEU A 5 14.40 -33.70 -17.42
C LEU A 5 15.54 -33.82 -16.42
N GLN A 6 15.94 -32.69 -15.84
CA GLN A 6 16.87 -32.65 -14.71
C GLN A 6 16.18 -31.97 -13.54
N TYR A 7 16.52 -32.34 -12.31
CA TYR A 7 15.98 -31.68 -11.13
C TYR A 7 17.06 -31.35 -10.13
N GLU A 8 16.82 -30.30 -9.36
CA GLU A 8 17.61 -29.93 -8.19
C GLU A 8 16.66 -29.53 -7.05
N ILE A 9 17.04 -29.83 -5.81
CA ILE A 9 16.31 -29.38 -4.63
C ILE A 9 17.19 -28.36 -3.91
N LYS A 10 16.67 -27.14 -3.75
CA LYS A 10 17.38 -26.02 -3.11
C LYS A 10 16.65 -25.58 -1.86
N MET A 11 17.42 -25.16 -0.86
CA MET A 11 16.92 -24.50 0.34
C MET A 11 16.91 -22.99 0.11
N ASN A 12 15.72 -22.40 -0.03
CA ASN A 12 15.52 -20.96 -0.10
C ASN A 12 14.97 -20.49 1.26
N GLY A 13 15.86 -20.24 2.21
CA GLY A 13 15.49 -19.92 3.59
C GLY A 13 14.94 -21.15 4.33
N LYS A 14 13.66 -21.12 4.74
CA LYS A 14 12.96 -22.29 5.31
C LYS A 14 12.23 -23.14 4.26
N GLU A 15 12.17 -22.66 3.03
CA GLU A 15 11.50 -23.35 1.94
C GLU A 15 12.46 -24.32 1.24
N ARG A 16 11.93 -25.50 0.91
CA ARG A 16 12.61 -26.56 0.19
C ARG A 16 11.96 -26.64 -1.18
N VAL A 17 12.65 -26.08 -2.17
CA VAL A 17 12.12 -25.85 -3.51
C VAL A 17 12.68 -26.89 -4.47
N LEU A 18 11.80 -27.61 -5.15
CA LEU A 18 12.14 -28.52 -6.24
C LEU A 18 12.12 -27.77 -7.57
N TYR A 19 13.29 -27.60 -8.19
CA TYR A 19 13.40 -27.07 -9.55
C TYR A 19 13.50 -28.23 -10.53
N VAL A 20 12.66 -28.21 -11.57
CA VAL A 20 12.67 -29.18 -12.67
C VAL A 20 12.97 -28.45 -13.97
N ASN A 21 14.13 -28.71 -14.56
CA ASN A 21 14.49 -28.18 -15.85
C ASN A 21 13.83 -29.00 -16.96
N ALA A 22 12.88 -28.38 -17.64
CA ALA A 22 12.09 -28.95 -18.73
C ALA A 22 12.27 -28.21 -20.06
N LYS A 23 13.36 -27.44 -20.22
CA LYS A 23 13.63 -26.63 -21.44
C LYS A 23 13.72 -27.46 -22.72
N ASN A 24 14.23 -28.69 -22.62
CA ASN A 24 14.36 -29.62 -23.75
C ASN A 24 13.21 -30.64 -23.81
N TYR A 25 12.10 -30.36 -23.14
CA TYR A 25 10.91 -31.19 -23.14
C TYR A 25 9.96 -30.68 -24.23
N ASN A 26 9.55 -31.58 -25.13
CA ASN A 26 8.86 -31.20 -26.38
C ASN A 26 7.44 -30.66 -26.19
N ASN A 27 6.84 -30.88 -25.01
CA ASN A 27 5.48 -30.46 -24.69
C ASN A 27 5.49 -29.43 -23.55
N ILE A 28 4.37 -28.76 -23.32
CA ILE A 28 4.17 -27.95 -22.12
C ILE A 28 4.23 -28.87 -20.89
N ALA A 29 5.18 -28.61 -20.00
CA ALA A 29 5.44 -29.42 -18.82
C ALA A 29 4.60 -28.93 -17.63
N THR A 30 3.31 -29.24 -17.63
CA THR A 30 2.45 -29.05 -16.45
C THR A 30 2.17 -30.37 -15.76
N ILE A 31 2.05 -30.32 -14.43
CA ILE A 31 1.69 -31.49 -13.62
C ILE A 31 0.26 -31.92 -13.95
N GLU A 32 -0.66 -30.98 -14.15
CA GLU A 32 -2.08 -31.23 -14.40
C GLU A 32 -2.37 -31.80 -15.79
N ASP A 33 -1.60 -31.49 -16.83
CA ASP A 33 -1.88 -31.96 -18.20
C ASP A 33 -1.01 -33.13 -18.64
N ASP A 34 0.25 -33.21 -18.19
CA ASP A 34 1.18 -34.23 -18.67
C ASP A 34 1.35 -35.37 -17.65
N PRO A 35 0.91 -36.60 -17.98
CA PRO A 35 1.05 -37.75 -17.09
C PRO A 35 2.51 -38.15 -16.81
N ASN A 36 3.44 -37.84 -17.72
CA ASN A 36 4.86 -38.13 -17.52
C ASN A 36 5.48 -37.15 -16.52
N ILE A 37 5.07 -35.88 -16.57
CA ILE A 37 5.51 -34.86 -15.60
C ILE A 37 4.96 -35.19 -14.21
N MET A 38 3.67 -35.58 -14.11
CA MET A 38 3.08 -36.02 -12.84
C MET A 38 3.84 -37.20 -12.22
N GLU A 39 4.13 -38.24 -13.01
CA GLU A 39 4.91 -39.38 -12.54
C GLU A 39 6.32 -38.99 -12.12
N TYR A 40 6.99 -38.14 -12.89
CA TYR A 40 8.34 -37.66 -12.59
C TYR A 40 8.37 -36.90 -11.26
N ILE A 41 7.44 -35.97 -11.05
CA ILE A 41 7.32 -35.18 -9.82
C ILE A 41 6.99 -36.06 -8.62
N LEU A 42 5.99 -36.95 -8.72
CA LEU A 42 5.62 -37.83 -7.61
C LEU A 42 6.76 -38.78 -7.21
N ASN A 43 7.55 -39.25 -8.18
CA ASN A 43 8.76 -40.03 -7.89
C ASN A 43 9.78 -39.21 -7.10
N ILE A 44 9.99 -37.94 -7.41
CA ILE A 44 10.91 -37.07 -6.66
C ILE A 44 10.36 -36.80 -5.25
N LEU A 45 9.07 -36.48 -5.11
CA LEU A 45 8.43 -36.27 -3.81
C LEU A 45 8.46 -37.54 -2.93
N SER A 46 8.49 -38.73 -3.53
CA SER A 46 8.65 -40.00 -2.81
C SER A 46 10.01 -40.13 -2.11
N ILE A 47 11.04 -39.46 -2.65
CA ILE A 47 12.38 -39.41 -2.08
C ILE A 47 12.48 -38.28 -1.05
N ASP A 48 11.83 -37.14 -1.32
CA ASP A 48 11.89 -35.95 -0.50
C ASP A 48 10.51 -35.30 -0.28
N PRO A 49 9.76 -35.73 0.76
CA PRO A 49 8.40 -35.28 1.00
C PRO A 49 8.33 -33.87 1.62
N PHE A 50 9.47 -33.26 1.97
CA PHE A 50 9.52 -31.94 2.63
C PHE A 50 9.53 -30.77 1.65
N VAL A 51 9.49 -31.04 0.35
CA VAL A 51 9.36 -30.01 -0.70
C VAL A 51 8.07 -29.21 -0.46
N ASN A 52 8.17 -27.88 -0.49
CA ASN A 52 7.04 -26.97 -0.27
C ASN A 52 6.82 -25.98 -1.43
N THR A 53 7.66 -26.02 -2.46
CA THR A 53 7.40 -25.37 -3.75
C THR A 53 8.01 -26.20 -4.87
N ILE A 54 7.30 -26.34 -5.98
CA ILE A 54 7.81 -26.96 -7.20
C ILE A 54 7.86 -25.90 -8.30
N VAL A 55 8.99 -25.76 -8.96
CA VAL A 55 9.19 -24.85 -10.08
C VAL A 55 9.55 -25.69 -11.31
N ILE A 56 8.68 -25.71 -12.30
CA ILE A 56 8.98 -26.33 -13.59
C ILE A 56 9.49 -25.22 -14.54
N GLU A 57 10.75 -25.33 -14.95
CA GLU A 57 11.43 -24.37 -15.80
C GLU A 57 11.31 -24.78 -17.27
N GLN A 58 10.46 -24.08 -18.03
CA GLN A 58 10.43 -24.12 -19.50
C GLN A 58 10.71 -22.73 -20.07
N ASP A 59 10.01 -22.29 -21.11
CA ASP A 59 10.04 -20.90 -21.58
C ASP A 59 9.49 -19.96 -20.51
N GLU A 60 8.41 -20.40 -19.83
CA GLU A 60 7.84 -19.80 -18.62
C GLU A 60 8.14 -20.67 -17.40
N ASN A 61 8.17 -20.06 -16.21
CA ASN A 61 8.24 -20.84 -14.97
C ASN A 61 6.81 -21.15 -14.52
N ILE A 62 6.55 -22.42 -14.25
CA ILE A 62 5.28 -22.88 -13.69
C ILE A 62 5.53 -23.24 -12.23
N GLU A 63 4.96 -22.46 -11.31
CA GLU A 63 5.16 -22.63 -9.88
C GLU A 63 3.96 -23.32 -9.23
N TYR A 64 4.20 -24.34 -8.42
CA TYR A 64 3.20 -25.03 -7.60
C TYR A 64 3.54 -24.84 -6.13
N TYR A 65 2.60 -24.26 -5.39
CA TYR A 65 2.75 -23.95 -3.98
C TYR A 65 2.13 -25.03 -3.06
N GLU A 66 2.06 -24.72 -1.76
CA GLU A 66 1.75 -25.67 -0.68
C GLU A 66 0.45 -26.46 -0.89
N ASP A 67 -0.61 -25.85 -1.42
CA ASP A 67 -1.90 -26.53 -1.64
C ASP A 67 -1.82 -27.60 -2.72
N SER A 68 -1.15 -27.31 -3.85
CA SER A 68 -0.91 -28.27 -4.93
C SER A 68 -0.02 -29.43 -4.44
N ILE A 69 0.96 -29.13 -3.59
CA ILE A 69 1.86 -30.15 -3.03
C ILE A 69 1.14 -31.04 -2.02
N LYS A 70 0.23 -30.50 -1.19
CA LYS A 70 -0.64 -31.31 -0.32
C LYS A 70 -1.47 -32.32 -1.11
N VAL A 71 -1.98 -31.92 -2.27
CA VAL A 71 -2.71 -32.81 -3.19
C VAL A 71 -1.79 -33.92 -3.72
N LEU A 72 -0.58 -33.57 -4.18
CA LEU A 72 0.39 -34.55 -4.69
C LEU A 72 0.83 -35.55 -3.61
N ASN A 73 1.16 -35.07 -2.41
CA ASN A 73 1.51 -35.91 -1.26
C ASN A 73 0.36 -36.85 -0.86
N SER A 74 -0.90 -36.38 -0.94
CA SER A 74 -2.07 -37.23 -0.70
C SER A 74 -2.14 -38.42 -1.68
N PHE A 75 -1.83 -38.21 -2.96
CA PHE A 75 -1.74 -39.32 -3.92
C PHE A 75 -0.56 -40.24 -3.62
N LEU A 76 0.59 -39.67 -3.25
CA LEU A 76 1.79 -40.43 -2.92
C LEU A 76 1.59 -41.33 -1.69
N ASP A 77 0.91 -40.84 -0.65
CA ASP A 77 0.59 -41.62 0.56
C ASP A 77 -0.20 -42.89 0.21
N VAL A 78 -1.17 -42.77 -0.70
CA VAL A 78 -1.95 -43.90 -1.21
C VAL A 78 -1.04 -44.87 -1.97
N TYR A 79 -0.21 -44.39 -2.90
CA TYR A 79 0.74 -45.22 -3.64
C TYR A 79 1.67 -46.02 -2.72
N LEU A 80 2.33 -45.34 -1.78
CA LEU A 80 3.25 -45.96 -0.82
C LEU A 80 2.56 -47.03 0.03
N SER A 81 1.31 -46.78 0.42
CA SER A 81 0.51 -47.73 1.19
C SER A 81 0.09 -48.98 0.41
N ILE A 82 0.07 -48.92 -0.93
CA ILE A 82 -0.30 -50.05 -1.80
C ILE A 82 0.94 -50.84 -2.20
N LYS A 83 2.09 -50.16 -2.39
CA LYS A 83 3.34 -50.77 -2.90
C LYS A 83 3.76 -52.02 -2.12
N ASN A 84 3.55 -52.04 -0.81
CA ASN A 84 3.82 -53.22 0.03
C ASN A 84 2.89 -54.41 -0.29
N ASN A 85 1.62 -54.13 -0.63
CA ASN A 85 0.62 -55.14 -0.96
C ASN A 85 0.71 -55.63 -2.42
N ILE A 86 1.34 -54.87 -3.33
CA ILE A 86 1.55 -55.27 -4.74
C ILE A 86 2.26 -56.64 -4.83
N SER A 87 3.19 -56.91 -3.91
CA SER A 87 3.87 -58.20 -3.78
C SER A 87 2.91 -59.38 -3.57
N GLU A 88 1.78 -59.18 -2.87
CA GLU A 88 0.74 -60.20 -2.71
C GLU A 88 -0.03 -60.45 -4.00
N TYR A 89 -0.31 -59.42 -4.80
CA TYR A 89 -0.94 -59.58 -6.11
C TYR A 89 -0.06 -60.41 -7.07
N TYR A 90 1.26 -60.20 -7.05
CA TYR A 90 2.19 -61.00 -7.85
C TYR A 90 2.19 -62.49 -7.48
N LYS A 91 1.92 -62.86 -6.22
CA LYS A 91 1.79 -64.28 -5.83
C LYS A 91 0.65 -64.97 -6.58
N TYR A 92 -0.41 -64.25 -6.92
CA TYR A 92 -1.55 -64.79 -7.69
C TYR A 92 -1.24 -64.99 -9.18
N LEU A 93 -0.17 -64.40 -9.73
CA LEU A 93 0.27 -64.61 -11.12
C LEU A 93 1.11 -65.88 -11.30
N LEU A 94 1.70 -66.41 -10.22
CA LEU A 94 2.57 -67.60 -10.24
C LEU A 94 1.81 -68.93 -10.19
N THR A 95 0.49 -68.88 -9.99
CA THR A 95 -0.42 -70.03 -10.06
C THR A 95 -1.17 -69.95 -11.38
N GLY A 96 -1.53 -71.08 -12.00
CA GLY A 96 -2.28 -71.14 -13.28
C GLY A 96 -3.72 -70.62 -13.16
N ASN A 97 -3.86 -69.36 -12.72
CA ASN A 97 -5.08 -68.72 -12.32
C ASN A 97 -5.88 -68.33 -13.57
N PRO A 98 -7.15 -68.75 -13.69
CA PRO A 98 -7.99 -68.41 -14.82
C PRO A 98 -8.25 -66.90 -14.98
N LEU A 99 -7.95 -66.09 -13.96
CA LEU A 99 -8.05 -64.62 -13.96
C LEU A 99 -6.70 -63.92 -14.20
N TYR A 100 -5.71 -64.63 -14.74
CA TYR A 100 -4.37 -64.08 -14.98
C TYR A 100 -4.39 -62.72 -15.70
N SER A 101 -5.24 -62.57 -16.73
CA SER A 101 -5.32 -61.33 -17.54
C SER A 101 -5.80 -60.14 -16.71
N GLU A 102 -6.82 -60.35 -15.89
CA GLU A 102 -7.41 -59.34 -15.01
C GLU A 102 -6.40 -58.93 -13.93
N ILE A 103 -5.75 -59.91 -13.29
CA ILE A 103 -4.79 -59.68 -12.21
C ILE A 103 -3.58 -58.91 -12.75
N LYS A 104 -3.05 -59.32 -13.91
CA LYS A 104 -1.93 -58.62 -14.56
C LYS A 104 -2.30 -57.17 -14.87
N THR A 105 -3.50 -56.93 -15.41
CA THR A 105 -3.95 -55.58 -15.74
C THR A 105 -4.14 -54.72 -14.49
N ILE A 106 -4.69 -55.27 -13.40
CA ILE A 106 -4.80 -54.59 -12.11
C ILE A 106 -3.42 -54.18 -11.58
N ILE A 107 -2.46 -55.10 -11.62
CA ILE A 107 -1.09 -54.84 -11.19
C ILE A 107 -0.44 -53.75 -12.05
N ASP A 108 -0.56 -53.82 -13.37
CA ASP A 108 0.03 -52.81 -14.25
C ASP A 108 -0.52 -51.41 -13.97
N TYR A 109 -1.82 -51.28 -13.68
CA TYR A 109 -2.41 -49.99 -13.28
C TYR A 109 -1.96 -49.53 -11.88
N LEU A 110 -1.89 -50.43 -10.90
CA LEU A 110 -1.50 -50.07 -9.52
C LEU A 110 0.01 -49.75 -9.40
N ASP A 111 0.86 -50.52 -10.08
CA ASP A 111 2.32 -50.44 -9.95
C ASP A 111 2.93 -49.42 -10.91
N LYS A 112 2.51 -49.44 -12.19
CA LYS A 112 3.10 -48.61 -13.26
C LYS A 112 2.20 -47.46 -13.71
N GLY A 113 0.89 -47.61 -13.56
CA GLY A 113 -0.09 -46.61 -14.00
C GLY A 113 -0.41 -45.54 -12.96
N TYR A 114 -0.32 -45.88 -11.67
CA TYR A 114 -0.86 -45.05 -10.60
C TYR A 114 -0.21 -43.67 -10.54
N LEU A 115 1.12 -43.58 -10.58
CA LEU A 115 1.82 -42.29 -10.51
C LEU A 115 1.58 -41.40 -11.74
N ARG A 116 1.12 -41.97 -12.86
CA ARG A 116 0.79 -41.22 -14.09
C ARG A 116 -0.63 -40.69 -14.06
N ASP A 117 -1.57 -41.48 -13.53
CA ASP A 117 -2.99 -41.13 -13.43
C ASP A 117 -3.63 -41.75 -12.17
N PRO A 118 -3.46 -41.14 -10.98
CA PRO A 118 -4.04 -41.65 -9.74
C PRO A 118 -5.57 -41.80 -9.79
N ILE A 119 -6.25 -40.78 -10.33
CA ILE A 119 -7.72 -40.75 -10.45
C ILE A 119 -8.21 -41.76 -11.48
N GLY A 120 -7.57 -41.83 -12.65
CA GLY A 120 -7.90 -42.84 -13.66
C GLY A 120 -7.66 -44.26 -13.17
N THR A 121 -6.60 -44.48 -12.40
CA THR A 121 -6.33 -45.78 -11.75
C THR A 121 -7.43 -46.12 -10.75
N TYR A 122 -7.85 -45.20 -9.90
CA TYR A 122 -9.00 -45.39 -9.01
C TYR A 122 -10.27 -45.81 -9.78
N ILE A 123 -10.61 -45.10 -10.86
CA ILE A 123 -11.78 -45.41 -11.69
C ILE A 123 -11.65 -46.77 -12.37
N PHE A 124 -10.47 -47.10 -12.90
CA PHE A 124 -10.20 -48.38 -13.53
C PHE A 124 -10.39 -49.54 -12.53
N ILE A 125 -9.77 -49.45 -11.37
CA ILE A 125 -9.86 -50.50 -10.34
C ILE A 125 -11.30 -50.66 -9.83
N ARG A 126 -12.05 -49.57 -9.68
CA ARG A 126 -13.47 -49.62 -9.32
C ARG A 126 -14.32 -50.30 -10.40
N ARG A 127 -14.03 -50.08 -11.68
CA ARG A 127 -14.66 -50.80 -12.80
C ARG A 127 -14.29 -52.29 -12.79
N MET A 128 -13.03 -52.60 -12.50
CA MET A 128 -12.55 -53.98 -12.40
C MET A 128 -13.21 -54.75 -11.25
N LYS A 129 -13.41 -54.12 -10.09
CA LYS A 129 -14.19 -54.71 -8.98
C LYS A 129 -15.57 -55.15 -9.44
N ARG A 130 -16.29 -54.30 -10.19
CA ARG A 130 -17.63 -54.63 -10.73
C ARG A 130 -17.58 -55.78 -11.73
N LYS A 131 -16.57 -55.82 -12.61
CA LYS A 131 -16.36 -56.94 -13.55
C LYS A 131 -16.13 -58.24 -12.80
N LEU A 132 -15.26 -58.24 -11.78
CA LEU A 132 -14.96 -59.41 -10.95
C LEU A 132 -16.20 -59.91 -10.19
N MET A 133 -17.01 -59.03 -9.62
CA MET A 133 -18.29 -59.42 -9.02
C MET A 133 -19.26 -60.05 -10.02
N SER A 134 -19.29 -59.54 -11.27
CA SER A 134 -20.10 -60.14 -12.33
C SER A 134 -19.60 -61.53 -12.72
N ILE A 135 -18.29 -61.74 -12.76
CA ILE A 135 -17.69 -63.06 -13.04
C ILE A 135 -18.02 -64.03 -11.89
N LEU A 136 -17.92 -63.56 -10.64
CA LEU A 136 -18.26 -64.35 -9.45
C LEU A 136 -19.72 -64.84 -9.49
N LYS A 137 -20.64 -63.99 -9.95
CA LYS A 137 -22.06 -64.34 -10.07
C LYS A 137 -22.30 -65.49 -11.07
N ASN A 138 -21.44 -65.63 -12.08
CA ASN A 138 -21.59 -66.62 -13.15
C ASN A 138 -20.74 -67.89 -12.94
N ASN A 139 -19.69 -67.85 -12.10
CA ASN A 139 -18.77 -68.96 -11.87
C ASN A 139 -18.45 -69.10 -10.38
N LYS A 140 -19.27 -69.87 -9.65
CA LYS A 140 -19.11 -70.10 -8.21
C LYS A 140 -17.82 -70.83 -7.82
N ASP A 141 -17.25 -71.62 -8.75
CA ASP A 141 -16.01 -72.37 -8.49
C ASP A 141 -14.79 -71.46 -8.27
N LEU A 142 -14.89 -70.17 -8.62
CA LEU A 142 -13.83 -69.16 -8.46
C LEU A 142 -14.03 -68.27 -7.21
N GLU A 143 -14.97 -68.61 -6.32
CA GLU A 143 -15.39 -67.76 -5.21
C GLU A 143 -14.24 -67.35 -4.27
N ASN A 144 -13.40 -68.30 -3.86
CA ASN A 144 -12.25 -68.02 -2.99
C ASN A 144 -11.20 -67.13 -3.66
N GLN A 145 -10.94 -67.32 -4.95
CA GLN A 145 -9.94 -66.55 -5.70
C GLN A 145 -10.41 -65.11 -5.93
N ILE A 146 -11.67 -64.94 -6.32
CA ILE A 146 -12.25 -63.62 -6.58
C ILE A 146 -12.45 -62.84 -5.27
N SER A 147 -12.89 -63.48 -4.19
CA SER A 147 -13.13 -62.81 -2.90
C SER A 147 -11.84 -62.24 -2.31
N ASN A 148 -10.72 -62.98 -2.40
CA ASN A 148 -9.42 -62.49 -1.97
C ASN A 148 -8.95 -61.29 -2.80
N LEU A 149 -9.12 -61.35 -4.13
CA LEU A 149 -8.77 -60.25 -5.02
C LEU A 149 -9.64 -59.00 -4.77
N ILE A 150 -10.93 -59.19 -4.50
CA ILE A 150 -11.84 -58.10 -4.12
C ILE A 150 -11.42 -57.46 -2.80
N SER A 151 -11.04 -58.25 -1.79
CA SER A 151 -10.54 -57.72 -0.51
C SER A 151 -9.32 -56.81 -0.70
N LEU A 152 -8.37 -57.23 -1.54
CA LEU A 152 -7.20 -56.41 -1.86
C LEU A 152 -7.59 -55.12 -2.61
N ILE A 153 -8.50 -55.21 -3.59
CA ILE A 153 -9.05 -54.04 -4.29
C ILE A 153 -9.75 -53.08 -3.31
N ASP A 154 -10.48 -53.61 -2.33
CA ASP A 154 -11.22 -52.82 -1.36
C ASP A 154 -10.30 -52.05 -0.43
N ASN A 155 -9.19 -52.66 -0.03
CA ASN A 155 -8.15 -51.96 0.71
C ASN A 155 -7.62 -50.74 -0.05
N PHE A 156 -7.44 -50.83 -1.36
CA PHE A 156 -7.05 -49.68 -2.19
C PHE A 156 -8.15 -48.62 -2.27
N LEU A 157 -9.38 -49.04 -2.62
CA LEU A 157 -10.50 -48.12 -2.81
C LEU A 157 -10.80 -47.35 -1.51
N ILE A 158 -10.82 -48.01 -0.36
CA ILE A 158 -11.07 -47.37 0.94
C ILE A 158 -10.01 -46.31 1.23
N LYS A 159 -8.73 -46.61 1.01
CA LYS A 159 -7.64 -45.65 1.23
C LYS A 159 -7.77 -44.44 0.30
N PHE A 160 -8.03 -44.65 -0.98
CA PHE A 160 -8.25 -43.54 -1.92
C PHE A 160 -9.47 -42.70 -1.53
N GLU A 161 -10.56 -43.33 -1.10
CA GLU A 161 -11.81 -42.66 -0.70
C GLU A 161 -11.68 -41.91 0.64
N SER A 162 -10.70 -42.27 1.47
CA SER A 162 -10.38 -41.57 2.73
C SER A 162 -9.58 -40.28 2.54
N LEU A 163 -9.09 -40.00 1.33
CA LEU A 163 -8.34 -38.78 1.06
C LEU A 163 -9.20 -37.53 1.31
N PRO A 164 -8.68 -36.48 1.97
CA PRO A 164 -9.41 -35.23 2.16
C PRO A 164 -9.94 -34.64 0.84
N LEU A 165 -9.17 -34.78 -0.25
CA LEU A 165 -9.55 -34.31 -1.58
C LEU A 165 -10.72 -35.10 -2.19
N TYR A 166 -10.98 -36.34 -1.75
CA TYR A 166 -12.00 -37.21 -2.35
C TYR A 166 -13.39 -36.57 -2.32
N LYS A 167 -13.73 -35.88 -1.22
CA LYS A 167 -15.01 -35.16 -1.07
C LYS A 167 -15.21 -34.12 -2.19
N TYR A 168 -14.14 -33.47 -2.63
CA TYR A 168 -14.15 -32.43 -3.65
C TYR A 168 -14.19 -32.99 -5.07
N ILE A 169 -13.48 -34.10 -5.34
CA ILE A 169 -13.45 -34.69 -6.69
C ILE A 169 -14.65 -35.60 -6.97
N LYS A 170 -15.29 -36.18 -5.93
CA LYS A 170 -16.39 -37.16 -6.05
C LYS A 170 -17.50 -36.76 -7.02
N PRO A 171 -18.01 -35.50 -7.06
CA PRO A 171 -19.03 -35.09 -8.01
C PRO A 171 -18.61 -35.24 -9.48
N PHE A 172 -17.32 -35.09 -9.76
CA PHE A 172 -16.75 -35.10 -11.11
C PHE A 172 -16.31 -36.50 -11.57
N LEU A 173 -16.36 -37.51 -10.70
CA LEU A 173 -16.00 -38.89 -11.04
C LEU A 173 -17.09 -39.61 -11.85
N ILE A 174 -18.32 -39.08 -11.85
CA ILE A 174 -19.43 -39.63 -12.63
C ILE A 174 -19.18 -39.38 -14.11
N GLY A 175 -19.13 -40.43 -14.91
CA GLY A 175 -18.86 -40.33 -16.35
C GLY A 175 -17.39 -40.10 -16.72
N TYR A 176 -16.47 -40.10 -15.75
CA TYR A 176 -15.05 -39.89 -15.99
C TYR A 176 -14.47 -40.90 -16.98
N GLN A 177 -13.74 -40.40 -17.98
CA GLN A 177 -12.98 -41.20 -18.94
C GLN A 177 -11.53 -41.31 -18.48
N ILE A 178 -10.98 -42.53 -18.45
CA ILE A 178 -9.59 -42.77 -18.02
C ILE A 178 -8.66 -42.00 -18.97
N GLY A 179 -7.68 -41.29 -18.40
CA GLY A 179 -6.81 -40.36 -19.14
C GLY A 179 -7.34 -38.92 -19.27
N ASN A 180 -8.60 -38.63 -18.91
CA ASN A 180 -9.10 -37.25 -18.88
C ASN A 180 -8.41 -36.45 -17.76
N ARG A 181 -7.87 -35.28 -18.08
CA ARG A 181 -7.10 -34.45 -17.12
C ARG A 181 -7.87 -33.29 -16.49
N GLU A 182 -9.16 -33.11 -16.80
CA GLU A 182 -9.97 -31.97 -16.31
C GLU A 182 -10.05 -31.88 -14.79
N ILE A 183 -10.11 -33.01 -14.07
CA ILE A 183 -10.14 -32.99 -12.61
C ILE A 183 -8.82 -32.48 -12.06
N TYR A 184 -7.68 -32.86 -12.66
CA TYR A 184 -6.37 -32.37 -12.23
C TYR A 184 -6.27 -30.85 -12.39
N ARG A 185 -6.71 -30.27 -13.51
CA ARG A 185 -6.73 -28.80 -13.71
C ARG A 185 -7.55 -28.04 -12.66
N ARG A 186 -8.47 -28.70 -11.96
CA ARG A 186 -9.28 -28.09 -10.90
C ARG A 186 -8.60 -28.13 -9.53
N ILE A 187 -7.75 -29.14 -9.30
CA ILE A 187 -7.15 -29.42 -7.98
C ILE A 187 -5.65 -29.14 -7.93
N LEU A 188 -4.99 -29.10 -9.09
CA LEU A 188 -3.61 -28.71 -9.30
C LEU A 188 -3.64 -27.46 -10.17
N LEU A 189 -3.04 -26.38 -9.68
CA LEU A 189 -2.92 -25.12 -10.40
C LEU A 189 -1.45 -24.75 -10.39
N GLY A 190 -0.85 -24.72 -11.58
CA GLY A 190 0.46 -24.10 -11.79
C GLY A 190 0.28 -22.62 -12.08
N ASP A 191 0.95 -21.76 -11.31
CA ASP A 191 0.98 -20.33 -11.59
C ASP A 191 2.06 -20.06 -12.66
N ILE A 192 1.63 -19.59 -13.83
CA ILE A 192 2.52 -19.18 -14.92
C ILE A 192 3.11 -17.81 -14.58
N LYS A 193 4.43 -17.76 -14.45
CA LYS A 193 5.15 -16.55 -14.07
C LYS A 193 6.16 -16.12 -15.14
N PRO A 194 6.11 -14.86 -15.61
CA PRO A 194 7.18 -14.29 -16.42
C PRO A 194 8.51 -14.33 -15.66
N LYS A 195 9.55 -14.89 -16.25
CA LYS A 195 10.87 -15.08 -15.62
C LYS A 195 11.55 -13.81 -15.09
N PHE A 196 11.17 -12.64 -15.61
CA PHE A 196 11.72 -11.36 -15.19
C PHE A 196 11.03 -10.77 -13.95
N ILE A 197 9.89 -11.33 -13.55
CA ILE A 197 9.19 -10.94 -12.33
C ILE A 197 9.69 -11.89 -11.24
N ASP A 198 10.47 -11.37 -10.31
CA ASP A 198 10.93 -12.19 -9.19
C ASP A 198 9.85 -12.27 -8.09
N THR A 199 8.97 -11.26 -7.93
CA THR A 199 7.91 -11.20 -6.91
C THR A 199 7.07 -12.48 -6.84
N LYS A 200 6.93 -13.07 -5.65
CA LYS A 200 5.97 -14.16 -5.40
C LYS A 200 4.57 -13.58 -5.25
N TYR A 201 3.59 -14.19 -5.91
CA TYR A 201 2.25 -13.65 -6.05
C TYR A 201 1.20 -14.73 -5.85
N ILE A 202 0.29 -14.54 -4.90
CA ILE A 202 -0.81 -15.48 -4.66
C ILE A 202 -2.04 -14.98 -5.42
N ASN A 203 -2.38 -15.67 -6.51
CA ASN A 203 -3.50 -15.29 -7.38
C ASN A 203 -4.86 -15.78 -6.84
N LYS A 204 -4.88 -16.85 -6.04
CA LYS A 204 -6.13 -17.49 -5.59
C LYS A 204 -6.63 -16.91 -4.27
N ILE A 205 -7.91 -16.56 -4.25
CA ILE A 205 -8.64 -16.24 -3.03
C ILE A 205 -9.19 -17.55 -2.43
N SER A 206 -8.86 -17.83 -1.17
CA SER A 206 -9.42 -18.99 -0.46
C SER A 206 -10.90 -18.80 -0.18
N GLU A 207 -11.69 -19.88 -0.24
CA GLU A 207 -13.14 -19.87 0.05
C GLU A 207 -13.48 -19.38 1.47
N SER A 208 -12.51 -19.39 2.39
CA SER A 208 -12.64 -18.86 3.75
C SER A 208 -12.70 -17.33 3.84
N TYR A 209 -12.38 -16.62 2.75
CA TYR A 209 -12.35 -15.16 2.71
C TYR A 209 -13.54 -14.59 1.96
N ASN A 210 -14.19 -13.59 2.57
CA ASN A 210 -15.23 -12.80 1.91
C ASN A 210 -14.65 -11.49 1.38
N ILE A 211 -15.10 -11.07 0.19
CA ILE A 211 -14.77 -9.76 -0.37
C ILE A 211 -15.59 -8.70 0.38
N VAL A 212 -14.90 -7.76 1.02
CA VAL A 212 -15.49 -6.63 1.75
C VAL A 212 -15.54 -5.37 0.88
N ASP A 213 -14.56 -5.17 0.02
CA ASP A 213 -14.47 -4.02 -0.87
C ASP A 213 -13.71 -4.38 -2.14
N SER A 214 -13.99 -3.67 -3.23
CA SER A 214 -13.24 -3.79 -4.47
C SER A 214 -13.22 -2.47 -5.23
N TYR A 215 -12.05 -2.14 -5.76
CA TYR A 215 -11.85 -0.92 -6.54
C TYR A 215 -10.66 -1.08 -7.50
N ARG A 216 -10.52 -0.11 -8.40
CA ARG A 216 -9.44 -0.07 -9.39
C ARG A 216 -8.46 1.05 -9.05
N LEU A 217 -7.18 0.75 -9.12
CA LEU A 217 -6.12 1.76 -8.95
C LEU A 217 -5.88 2.52 -10.27
N ASP A 218 -5.98 1.81 -11.39
CA ASP A 218 -5.90 2.36 -12.73
C ASP A 218 -6.76 1.51 -13.70
N LYS A 219 -6.57 1.68 -15.01
CA LYS A 219 -7.34 0.93 -16.02
C LYS A 219 -7.16 -0.59 -15.93
N ASN A 220 -6.02 -1.06 -15.42
CA ASN A 220 -5.59 -2.45 -15.55
C ASN A 220 -5.31 -3.15 -14.21
N THR A 221 -5.25 -2.41 -13.10
CA THR A 221 -4.98 -2.92 -11.75
C THR A 221 -6.23 -2.91 -10.89
N GLU A 222 -6.63 -4.09 -10.42
CA GLU A 222 -7.77 -4.29 -9.52
C GLU A 222 -7.29 -4.61 -8.11
N VAL A 223 -8.03 -4.13 -7.11
CA VAL A 223 -7.77 -4.39 -5.70
C VAL A 223 -9.03 -4.94 -5.05
N PHE A 224 -8.85 -5.98 -4.23
CA PHE A 224 -9.88 -6.58 -3.39
C PHE A 224 -9.45 -6.56 -1.93
N ILE A 225 -10.33 -6.06 -1.07
CA ILE A 225 -10.15 -6.12 0.38
C ILE A 225 -10.94 -7.31 0.89
N LEU A 226 -10.25 -8.24 1.53
CA LEU A 226 -10.84 -9.50 1.98
C LEU A 226 -10.84 -9.58 3.50
N LYS A 227 -11.83 -10.28 4.04
CA LYS A 227 -11.94 -10.56 5.46
C LYS A 227 -12.31 -12.01 5.72
N ASN A 228 -11.50 -12.68 6.54
CA ASN A 228 -11.88 -13.92 7.18
C ASN A 228 -12.52 -13.58 8.55
N PRO A 229 -13.73 -14.10 8.85
CA PRO A 229 -14.39 -13.88 10.15
C PRO A 229 -13.56 -14.29 11.37
N GLU A 230 -12.62 -15.22 11.23
CA GLU A 230 -11.76 -15.72 12.31
C GLU A 230 -10.50 -14.87 12.52
N GLU A 231 -10.17 -13.97 11.58
CA GLU A 231 -8.98 -13.12 11.65
C GLU A 231 -9.33 -11.68 12.05
N THR A 232 -8.43 -10.98 12.74
CA THR A 232 -8.59 -9.54 13.06
C THR A 232 -8.07 -8.62 11.97
N VAL A 233 -7.13 -9.10 11.16
CA VAL A 233 -6.48 -8.34 10.07
C VAL A 233 -7.27 -8.49 8.77
N PHE A 234 -7.18 -7.50 7.88
CA PHE A 234 -7.73 -7.58 6.52
C PHE A 234 -6.65 -8.08 5.55
N ARG A 235 -7.06 -8.64 4.40
CA ARG A 235 -6.13 -8.92 3.30
C ARG A 235 -6.34 -7.97 2.15
N TYR A 236 -5.24 -7.48 1.59
CA TYR A 236 -5.20 -6.59 0.44
C TYR A 236 -4.70 -7.37 -0.77
N TYR A 237 -5.60 -7.80 -1.64
CA TYR A 237 -5.23 -8.48 -2.87
C TYR A 237 -5.16 -7.49 -4.01
N ILE A 238 -3.97 -7.29 -4.57
CA ILE A 238 -3.77 -6.50 -5.79
C ILE A 238 -3.61 -7.45 -6.96
N PHE A 239 -4.25 -7.15 -8.10
CA PHE A 239 -4.18 -7.93 -9.34
C PHE A 239 -3.70 -7.03 -10.48
N PRO A 240 -2.39 -6.83 -10.63
CA PRO A 240 -1.85 -5.97 -11.68
C PRO A 240 -1.83 -6.70 -13.03
N GLU A 241 -1.71 -5.93 -14.11
CA GLU A 241 -1.72 -6.45 -15.48
C GLU A 241 -0.60 -7.43 -15.82
N GLU A 242 0.55 -7.34 -15.13
CA GLU A 242 1.72 -8.15 -15.47
C GLU A 242 1.55 -9.65 -15.21
N TYR A 243 0.54 -10.04 -14.41
CA TYR A 243 0.16 -11.45 -14.23
C TYR A 243 -0.97 -11.89 -15.19
N LYS A 244 -1.32 -11.04 -16.17
CA LYS A 244 -2.33 -11.29 -17.22
C LYS A 244 -1.71 -11.25 -18.64
N ILE A 245 -0.38 -11.34 -18.74
CA ILE A 245 0.39 -11.29 -20.00
C ILE A 245 0.26 -12.63 -20.75
N PHE A 246 0.20 -12.60 -22.09
CA PHE A 246 0.19 -13.82 -22.91
C PHE A 246 1.60 -14.38 -23.12
N SER A 247 1.72 -15.68 -23.40
CA SER A 247 3.01 -16.37 -23.52
C SER A 247 3.98 -15.75 -24.55
N GLU A 248 3.49 -15.32 -25.70
CA GLU A 248 4.29 -14.64 -26.74
C GLU A 248 4.90 -13.31 -26.26
N GLU A 249 4.15 -12.59 -25.43
CA GLU A 249 4.55 -11.30 -24.87
C GLU A 249 5.54 -11.47 -23.72
N THR A 250 5.34 -12.50 -22.90
CA THR A 250 6.28 -12.93 -21.86
C THR A 250 7.64 -13.25 -22.49
N PHE A 251 7.64 -14.01 -23.59
CA PHE A 251 8.84 -14.37 -24.34
C PHE A 251 9.59 -13.13 -24.84
N LEU A 252 8.89 -12.20 -25.50
CA LEU A 252 9.48 -10.96 -26.00
C LEU A 252 10.02 -10.08 -24.86
N SER A 253 9.29 -9.99 -23.76
CA SER A 253 9.69 -9.20 -22.59
C SER A 253 10.98 -9.75 -21.98
N HIS A 254 11.08 -11.07 -21.83
CA HIS A 254 12.28 -11.72 -21.32
C HIS A 254 13.49 -11.44 -22.21
N LYS A 255 13.35 -11.62 -23.54
CA LYS A 255 14.43 -11.32 -24.49
C LYS A 255 14.82 -9.85 -24.51
N ALA A 256 13.85 -8.95 -24.41
CA ALA A 256 14.14 -7.53 -24.34
C ALA A 256 14.92 -7.16 -23.07
N ILE A 257 14.59 -7.77 -21.92
CA ILE A 257 15.28 -7.55 -20.65
C ILE A 257 16.71 -8.10 -20.67
N GLU A 258 16.93 -9.29 -21.26
CA GLU A 258 18.29 -9.83 -21.44
C GLU A 258 19.18 -8.83 -22.21
N ILE A 259 18.65 -8.24 -23.29
CA ILE A 259 19.40 -7.25 -24.09
C ILE A 259 19.56 -5.92 -23.33
N LEU A 260 18.53 -5.49 -22.59
CA LEU A 260 18.59 -4.24 -21.81
C LEU A 260 19.58 -4.32 -20.65
N GLN A 261 19.85 -5.50 -20.10
CA GLN A 261 20.86 -5.69 -19.05
C GLN A 261 22.29 -5.42 -19.54
N GLU A 262 22.56 -5.52 -20.84
CA GLU A 262 23.85 -5.14 -21.43
C GLU A 262 24.05 -3.61 -21.48
N TYR A 263 22.98 -2.84 -21.28
CA TYR A 263 23.05 -1.38 -21.28
C TYR A 263 23.34 -0.85 -19.87
N GLU A 264 24.55 -0.34 -19.66
CA GLU A 264 24.96 0.36 -18.43
C GLU A 264 24.71 1.87 -18.56
N PRO A 265 23.72 2.45 -17.85
CA PRO A 265 23.50 3.89 -17.83
C PRO A 265 24.60 4.60 -17.04
N ARG A 266 24.82 5.89 -17.33
CA ARG A 266 25.82 6.68 -16.61
C ARG A 266 25.27 7.04 -15.22
N LYS A 267 26.15 7.25 -14.24
CA LYS A 267 25.74 7.70 -12.89
C LYS A 267 24.90 8.98 -12.90
N GLU A 268 25.18 9.88 -13.84
CA GLU A 268 24.46 11.15 -14.04
C GLU A 268 23.00 10.95 -14.43
N ASP A 269 22.68 9.86 -15.13
CA ASP A 269 21.32 9.58 -15.59
C ASP A 269 20.38 9.16 -14.44
N TYR A 270 20.92 8.70 -13.30
CA TYR A 270 20.13 8.33 -12.13
C TYR A 270 19.63 9.53 -11.30
N LEU A 271 20.17 10.72 -11.55
CA LEU A 271 19.72 11.95 -10.87
C LEU A 271 18.36 12.43 -11.39
N ASP A 272 17.97 12.01 -12.60
CA ASP A 272 16.69 12.31 -13.23
C ASP A 272 16.01 11.00 -13.67
N VAL A 273 15.18 10.46 -12.77
CA VAL A 273 14.50 9.17 -12.96
C VAL A 273 13.54 9.21 -14.16
N GLU A 274 12.92 10.35 -14.44
CA GLU A 274 12.01 10.49 -15.59
C GLU A 274 12.79 10.44 -16.90
N ARG A 275 13.88 11.20 -16.99
CA ARG A 275 14.77 11.15 -18.15
C ARG A 275 15.34 9.75 -18.38
N LEU A 276 15.72 9.05 -17.32
CA LEU A 276 16.19 7.66 -17.40
C LEU A 276 15.11 6.74 -17.99
N ARG A 277 13.85 6.89 -17.55
CA ARG A 277 12.72 6.13 -18.12
C ARG A 277 12.51 6.45 -19.61
N GLU A 278 12.62 7.70 -20.02
CA GLU A 278 12.50 8.09 -21.43
C GLU A 278 13.58 7.45 -22.30
N ILE A 279 14.84 7.47 -21.84
CA ILE A 279 15.98 6.85 -22.55
C ILE A 279 15.72 5.36 -22.74
N TYR A 280 15.37 4.64 -21.67
CA TYR A 280 15.10 3.22 -21.76
C TYR A 280 13.88 2.89 -22.59
N ASN A 281 12.83 3.71 -22.54
CA ASN A 281 11.66 3.52 -23.39
C ASN A 281 12.04 3.60 -24.88
N ASN A 282 12.89 4.56 -25.25
CA ASN A 282 13.39 4.70 -26.62
C ASN A 282 14.26 3.50 -27.06
N ILE A 283 15.12 2.99 -26.18
CA ILE A 283 15.93 1.79 -26.45
C ILE A 283 15.01 0.57 -26.62
N LEU A 284 14.05 0.40 -25.71
CA LEU A 284 13.11 -0.70 -25.70
C LEU A 284 12.21 -0.73 -26.94
N ASN A 285 11.82 0.44 -27.47
CA ASN A 285 11.11 0.56 -28.75
C ASN A 285 11.87 -0.15 -29.88
N ASN A 286 13.18 0.11 -29.99
CA ASN A 286 14.01 -0.47 -31.05
C ASN A 286 14.22 -1.98 -30.85
N ILE A 287 14.44 -2.41 -29.60
CA ILE A 287 14.64 -3.83 -29.26
C ILE A 287 13.38 -4.63 -29.57
N LEU A 288 12.21 -4.20 -29.09
CA LEU A 288 10.96 -4.93 -29.31
C LEU A 288 10.59 -4.98 -30.79
N ALA A 289 10.76 -3.89 -31.54
CA ALA A 289 10.51 -3.89 -32.99
C ALA A 289 11.38 -4.93 -33.72
N LYS A 290 12.66 -5.03 -33.35
CA LYS A 290 13.58 -6.02 -33.92
C LYS A 290 13.20 -7.46 -33.54
N LEU A 291 12.87 -7.70 -32.27
CA LEU A 291 12.47 -9.03 -31.79
C LEU A 291 11.16 -9.50 -32.44
N MET A 292 10.15 -8.63 -32.53
CA MET A 292 8.89 -8.93 -33.21
C MET A 292 9.11 -9.32 -34.67
N SER A 293 10.01 -8.63 -35.38
CA SER A 293 10.38 -8.98 -36.75
C SER A 293 11.13 -10.31 -36.87
N ILE A 294 12.03 -10.63 -35.93
CA ILE A 294 12.84 -11.86 -35.97
C ILE A 294 11.97 -13.10 -35.69
N TYR A 295 11.08 -13.01 -34.70
CA TYR A 295 10.25 -14.13 -34.26
C TYR A 295 8.87 -14.17 -34.94
N ASN A 296 8.59 -13.23 -35.85
CA ASN A 296 7.32 -13.10 -36.55
C ASN A 296 6.10 -13.03 -35.61
N ILE A 297 6.24 -12.27 -34.51
CA ILE A 297 5.21 -12.06 -33.50
C ILE A 297 4.55 -10.71 -33.76
N ASN A 298 3.20 -10.69 -33.80
CA ASN A 298 2.43 -9.47 -34.01
C ASN A 298 1.63 -9.12 -32.75
N ILE A 299 1.96 -7.98 -32.13
CA ILE A 299 1.31 -7.48 -30.92
C ILE A 299 0.64 -6.15 -31.27
N ASP A 300 -0.60 -5.96 -30.81
CA ASP A 300 -1.29 -4.70 -31.00
C ASP A 300 -0.59 -3.54 -30.27
N LYS A 301 -0.77 -2.32 -30.79
CA LYS A 301 -0.07 -1.14 -30.27
C LYS A 301 -0.36 -0.88 -28.78
N ASN A 302 -1.57 -1.13 -28.30
CA ASN A 302 -1.92 -0.86 -26.91
C ASN A 302 -1.26 -1.87 -25.96
N ARG A 303 -1.23 -3.15 -26.34
CA ARG A 303 -0.51 -4.19 -25.60
C ARG A 303 1.00 -4.01 -25.67
N LEU A 304 1.53 -3.54 -26.79
CA LEU A 304 2.94 -3.20 -26.89
C LEU A 304 3.34 -2.08 -25.91
N GLU A 305 2.55 -1.01 -25.79
CA GLU A 305 2.77 0.03 -24.78
C GLU A 305 2.63 -0.51 -23.34
N LEU A 306 1.68 -1.41 -23.11
CA LEU A 306 1.53 -2.09 -21.83
C LEU A 306 2.79 -2.88 -21.44
N ILE A 307 3.28 -3.73 -22.35
CA ILE A 307 4.50 -4.53 -22.16
C ILE A 307 5.70 -3.64 -21.87
N LYS A 308 5.87 -2.55 -22.63
CA LYS A 308 6.95 -1.59 -22.38
C LYS A 308 6.88 -1.03 -20.97
N SER A 309 5.69 -0.61 -20.54
CA SER A 309 5.50 -0.05 -19.20
C SER A 309 5.84 -1.06 -18.10
N ILE A 310 5.56 -2.35 -18.31
CA ILE A 310 5.88 -3.43 -17.39
C ILE A 310 7.40 -3.64 -17.34
N ILE A 311 8.06 -3.75 -18.50
CA ILE A 311 9.52 -3.94 -18.58
C ILE A 311 10.25 -2.79 -17.88
N ILE A 312 9.88 -1.54 -18.15
CA ILE A 312 10.51 -0.36 -17.53
C ILE A 312 10.34 -0.38 -16.00
N ARG A 313 9.15 -0.77 -15.52
CA ARG A 313 8.84 -0.83 -14.09
C ARG A 313 9.68 -1.87 -13.34
N TYR A 314 9.94 -3.03 -13.93
CA TYR A 314 10.73 -4.09 -13.30
C TYR A 314 12.25 -3.95 -13.53
N THR A 315 12.68 -3.21 -14.55
CA THR A 315 14.11 -2.95 -14.82
C THR A 315 14.62 -1.76 -14.02
N ILE A 316 14.15 -0.56 -14.34
CA ILE A 316 14.61 0.70 -13.70
C ILE A 316 13.76 1.03 -12.49
N GLY A 317 12.45 0.77 -12.57
CA GLY A 317 11.49 1.12 -11.53
C GLY A 317 11.55 0.23 -10.28
N PHE A 318 10.56 0.39 -9.42
CA PHE A 318 10.41 -0.36 -8.16
C PHE A 318 9.44 -1.55 -8.28
N GLY A 319 9.18 -2.03 -9.50
CA GLY A 319 8.32 -3.18 -9.75
C GLY A 319 6.90 -2.98 -9.21
N ILE A 320 6.39 -3.99 -8.49
CA ILE A 320 5.05 -3.99 -7.91
C ILE A 320 4.78 -2.83 -6.94
N ILE A 321 5.82 -2.28 -6.28
CA ILE A 321 5.68 -1.13 -5.37
C ILE A 321 5.03 0.04 -6.12
N GLU A 322 5.41 0.28 -7.37
CA GLU A 322 4.86 1.38 -8.17
C GLU A 322 3.36 1.24 -8.43
N LYS A 323 2.81 0.03 -8.38
CA LYS A 323 1.36 -0.19 -8.47
C LYS A 323 0.67 0.01 -7.14
N ILE A 324 1.23 -0.53 -6.06
CA ILE A 324 0.64 -0.41 -4.72
C ILE A 324 0.54 1.07 -4.30
N VAL A 325 1.58 1.88 -4.59
CA VAL A 325 1.59 3.31 -4.20
C VAL A 325 0.63 4.20 -4.99
N LEU A 326 0.03 3.70 -6.08
CA LEU A 326 -1.06 4.40 -6.77
C LEU A 326 -2.32 4.48 -5.90
N ASP A 327 -2.46 3.56 -4.94
CA ASP A 327 -3.61 3.56 -4.03
C ASP A 327 -3.59 4.80 -3.13
N GLU A 328 -4.58 5.67 -3.31
CA GLU A 328 -4.72 6.87 -2.52
C GLU A 328 -5.00 6.60 -1.04
N ASN A 329 -5.47 5.39 -0.71
CA ASN A 329 -5.73 4.95 0.65
C ASN A 329 -4.51 4.37 1.37
N LEU A 330 -3.38 4.18 0.67
CA LEU A 330 -2.14 3.73 1.29
C LEU A 330 -1.53 4.84 2.15
N GLU A 331 -1.28 4.55 3.43
CA GLU A 331 -0.53 5.42 4.36
C GLU A 331 0.95 4.97 4.45
N ASP A 332 1.19 3.71 4.80
CA ASP A 332 2.53 3.12 4.97
C ASP A 332 2.59 1.71 4.33
N LEU A 333 3.72 1.36 3.74
CA LEU A 333 4.05 0.03 3.21
C LEU A 333 5.24 -0.53 3.99
N PHE A 334 5.14 -1.77 4.47
CA PHE A 334 6.15 -2.42 5.29
C PHE A 334 6.67 -3.67 4.58
N ILE A 335 7.97 -3.66 4.28
CA ILE A 335 8.69 -4.79 3.69
C ILE A 335 9.65 -5.31 4.74
N ASN A 336 9.27 -6.43 5.34
CA ASN A 336 9.98 -7.02 6.48
C ASN A 336 10.86 -8.20 6.02
N PRO A 337 12.01 -8.43 6.67
CA PRO A 337 12.83 -9.60 6.40
C PRO A 337 12.25 -10.85 7.10
N PRO A 338 12.61 -12.06 6.63
CA PRO A 338 13.42 -12.35 5.46
C PRO A 338 12.62 -12.25 4.15
N ALA A 339 13.22 -11.62 3.14
CA ALA A 339 12.67 -11.55 1.79
C ALA A 339 12.45 -12.96 1.20
N GLY A 340 11.39 -13.12 0.41
CA GLY A 340 10.96 -14.38 -0.19
C GLY A 340 10.04 -15.22 0.70
N ILE A 341 9.87 -14.87 1.98
CA ILE A 341 9.01 -15.58 2.93
C ILE A 341 7.93 -14.65 3.48
N THR A 342 8.32 -13.42 3.83
CA THR A 342 7.40 -12.48 4.47
C THR A 342 6.64 -11.65 3.42
N PRO A 343 5.30 -11.64 3.44
CA PRO A 343 4.53 -10.79 2.53
C PRO A 343 4.70 -9.31 2.87
N ILE A 344 4.37 -8.45 1.93
CA ILE A 344 4.28 -7.01 2.18
C ILE A 344 3.06 -6.75 3.07
N TYR A 345 3.21 -5.92 4.09
CA TYR A 345 2.11 -5.39 4.89
C TYR A 345 1.88 -3.94 4.51
N LEU A 346 0.65 -3.45 4.66
CA LEU A 346 0.34 -2.04 4.45
C LEU A 346 -0.64 -1.50 5.48
N GLN A 347 -0.52 -0.21 5.76
CA GLN A 347 -1.48 0.57 6.53
C GLN A 347 -2.43 1.25 5.54
N HIS A 348 -3.69 0.79 5.54
CA HIS A 348 -4.77 1.35 4.72
C HIS A 348 -5.60 2.35 5.55
N SER A 349 -5.96 3.49 4.97
CA SER A 349 -6.71 4.58 5.63
C SER A 349 -8.04 4.12 6.25
N LYS A 350 -8.78 3.25 5.54
CA LYS A 350 -10.08 2.68 5.95
C LYS A 350 -9.99 1.33 6.70
N TYR A 351 -9.07 0.45 6.35
CA TYR A 351 -9.02 -0.95 6.83
C TYR A 351 -7.89 -1.21 7.83
N GLU A 352 -7.16 -0.16 8.21
CA GLU A 352 -5.98 -0.24 9.06
C GLU A 352 -4.92 -1.19 8.48
N MET A 353 -4.29 -2.03 9.32
CA MET A 353 -3.25 -2.94 8.88
C MET A 353 -3.84 -4.05 7.98
N CYS A 354 -3.25 -4.23 6.80
CA CYS A 354 -3.59 -5.26 5.84
C CYS A 354 -2.36 -6.10 5.47
N VAL A 355 -2.58 -7.39 5.22
CA VAL A 355 -1.56 -8.28 4.63
C VAL A 355 -1.79 -8.40 3.13
N THR A 356 -0.76 -8.21 2.32
CA THR A 356 -0.91 -8.31 0.86
C THR A 356 -0.73 -9.74 0.36
N ASN A 357 -1.17 -10.00 -0.89
CA ASN A 357 -0.86 -11.23 -1.62
C ASN A 357 0.50 -11.22 -2.32
N VAL A 358 1.36 -10.27 -1.98
CA VAL A 358 2.64 -9.98 -2.63
C VAL A 358 3.77 -10.30 -1.66
N THR A 359 4.71 -11.16 -2.07
CA THR A 359 5.92 -11.48 -1.30
C THR A 359 7.16 -11.13 -2.13
N PRO A 360 7.95 -10.12 -1.73
CA PRO A 360 9.08 -9.67 -2.52
C PRO A 360 10.28 -10.59 -2.32
N THR A 361 11.04 -10.84 -3.37
CA THR A 361 12.22 -11.70 -3.30
C THR A 361 13.46 -10.96 -2.81
N ARG A 362 14.49 -11.74 -2.46
CA ARG A 362 15.79 -11.20 -2.08
C ARG A 362 16.39 -10.32 -3.18
N ARG A 363 16.32 -10.72 -4.46
CA ARG A 363 16.87 -9.96 -5.59
C ARG A 363 16.19 -8.61 -5.75
N GLU A 364 14.88 -8.55 -5.63
CA GLU A 364 14.11 -7.29 -5.73
C GLU A 364 14.45 -6.36 -4.58
N VAL A 365 14.44 -6.88 -3.36
CA VAL A 365 14.78 -6.16 -2.14
C VAL A 365 16.21 -5.59 -2.25
N GLU A 366 17.19 -6.35 -2.75
CA GLU A 366 18.57 -5.86 -3.00
C GLU A 366 18.66 -4.84 -4.16
N SER A 367 17.85 -5.01 -5.21
CA SER A 367 17.74 -4.08 -6.33
C SER A 367 17.19 -2.72 -5.87
N TRP A 368 16.16 -2.71 -5.02
CA TRP A 368 15.61 -1.49 -4.43
C TRP A 368 16.64 -0.76 -3.57
N ALA A 369 17.42 -1.46 -2.73
CA ALA A 369 18.51 -0.85 -1.96
C ALA A 369 19.50 -0.12 -2.87
N THR A 370 19.91 -0.78 -3.95
CA THR A 370 20.87 -0.22 -4.91
C THR A 370 20.33 1.04 -5.58
N LYS A 371 19.06 1.01 -6.02
CA LYS A 371 18.38 2.15 -6.65
C LYS A 371 18.23 3.32 -5.67
N LEU A 372 17.76 3.06 -4.45
CA LEU A 372 17.62 4.08 -3.41
C LEU A 372 18.95 4.74 -3.06
N ARG A 373 20.04 3.96 -2.99
CA ARG A 373 21.39 4.48 -2.78
C ARG A 373 21.82 5.42 -3.90
N LEU A 374 21.57 5.06 -5.16
CA LEU A 374 21.91 5.89 -6.32
C LEU A 374 21.08 7.17 -6.37
N ILE A 375 19.77 7.08 -6.19
CA ILE A 375 18.83 8.22 -6.21
C ILE A 375 19.14 9.20 -5.06
N SER A 376 19.39 8.68 -3.85
CA SER A 376 19.65 9.52 -2.68
C SER A 376 21.04 10.15 -2.67
N GLY A 377 22.01 9.57 -3.39
CA GLY A 377 23.42 9.94 -3.30
C GLY A 377 24.06 9.67 -1.92
N ARG A 378 23.37 8.94 -1.03
CA ARG A 378 23.81 8.64 0.34
C ARG A 378 24.42 7.23 0.41
N PRO A 379 25.39 6.98 1.30
CA PRO A 379 25.91 5.63 1.51
C PRO A 379 24.82 4.74 2.12
N PHE A 380 24.79 3.47 1.70
CA PHE A 380 23.96 2.43 2.28
C PHE A 380 24.69 1.09 2.12
N ASP A 381 25.37 0.70 3.18
CA ASP A 381 26.30 -0.43 3.29
C ASP A 381 26.38 -0.90 4.75
N GLU A 382 27.20 -1.92 5.05
CA GLU A 382 27.31 -2.45 6.41
C GLU A 382 27.83 -1.43 7.44
N ALA A 383 28.62 -0.45 7.01
CA ALA A 383 29.13 0.61 7.87
C ALA A 383 28.08 1.72 8.10
N ASN A 384 27.14 1.88 7.15
CA ASN A 384 26.05 2.85 7.18
C ASN A 384 24.71 2.13 6.97
N PRO A 385 24.23 1.34 7.95
CA PRO A 385 23.14 0.39 7.75
C PRO A 385 21.74 1.02 7.77
N VAL A 386 21.65 2.35 7.67
CA VAL A 386 20.40 3.12 7.69
C VAL A 386 20.43 4.09 6.53
N LEU A 387 19.39 4.03 5.70
CA LEU A 387 19.14 5.00 4.64
C LEU A 387 17.74 5.60 4.84
N ASP A 388 17.66 6.91 5.00
CA ASP A 388 16.41 7.67 5.00
C ASP A 388 16.46 8.60 3.78
N THR A 389 15.49 8.47 2.87
CA THR A 389 15.45 9.26 1.64
C THR A 389 14.02 9.50 1.17
N ASP A 390 13.85 10.56 0.39
CA ASP A 390 12.61 10.79 -0.35
C ASP A 390 12.72 10.11 -1.71
N LEU A 391 11.59 9.69 -2.25
CA LEU A 391 11.44 9.08 -3.57
C LEU A 391 10.17 9.61 -4.21
N VAL A 392 10.25 10.04 -5.46
CA VAL A 392 9.09 10.46 -6.24
C VAL A 392 8.82 9.40 -7.31
N ILE A 393 7.60 8.87 -7.36
CA ILE A 393 7.18 7.86 -8.35
C ILE A 393 5.99 8.38 -9.15
N GLY A 394 6.02 8.15 -10.47
CA GLY A 394 4.89 8.42 -11.36
C GLY A 394 4.46 9.89 -11.35
N ASN A 395 3.14 10.14 -11.25
CA ASN A 395 2.53 11.48 -11.23
C ASN A 395 2.81 12.25 -9.92
N ASN A 396 4.08 12.48 -9.58
CA ASN A 396 4.54 13.23 -8.40
C ASN A 396 4.06 12.63 -7.07
N ILE A 397 3.97 11.30 -6.98
CA ILE A 397 3.67 10.62 -5.72
C ILE A 397 4.92 10.67 -4.85
N LEU A 398 4.87 11.51 -3.82
CA LEU A 398 5.95 11.70 -2.87
C LEU A 398 5.94 10.58 -1.82
N LEU A 399 7.03 9.83 -1.77
CA LEU A 399 7.26 8.74 -0.84
C LEU A 399 8.45 9.07 0.05
N ARG A 400 8.38 8.72 1.33
CA ARG A 400 9.54 8.66 2.21
C ARG A 400 9.92 7.21 2.45
N VAL A 401 11.17 6.87 2.21
CA VAL A 401 11.69 5.52 2.34
C VAL A 401 12.75 5.47 3.43
N ALA A 402 12.48 4.68 4.46
CA ALA A 402 13.48 4.26 5.43
C ALA A 402 13.90 2.82 5.14
N ALA A 403 15.17 2.59 4.86
CA ALA A 403 15.75 1.29 4.60
C ALA A 403 16.78 0.93 5.68
N LEU A 404 16.77 -0.33 6.13
CA LEU A 404 17.74 -0.86 7.07
C LEU A 404 18.45 -2.07 6.44
N SER A 405 19.77 -2.17 6.65
CA SER A 405 20.57 -3.32 6.24
C SER A 405 21.24 -4.01 7.44
N PRO A 406 21.78 -5.23 7.26
CA PRO A 406 22.71 -5.80 8.24
C PRO A 406 23.88 -4.84 8.53
N PRO A 407 24.43 -4.83 9.76
CA PRO A 407 24.07 -5.68 10.90
C PRO A 407 22.85 -5.19 11.70
N LEU A 408 22.33 -3.99 11.44
CA LEU A 408 21.19 -3.43 12.18
C LEU A 408 19.89 -4.21 11.95
N SER A 409 19.69 -4.70 10.73
CA SER A 409 18.60 -5.63 10.38
C SER A 409 19.18 -7.04 10.16
N PRO A 410 19.24 -7.88 11.20
CA PRO A 410 20.03 -9.12 11.17
C PRO A 410 19.51 -10.17 10.19
N PHE A 411 18.23 -10.10 9.81
CA PHE A 411 17.59 -11.08 8.92
C PHE A 411 17.54 -10.63 7.45
N GLY A 412 18.22 -9.52 7.11
CA GLY A 412 18.28 -8.98 5.76
C GLY A 412 17.76 -7.55 5.66
N LEU A 413 17.63 -7.05 4.44
CA LEU A 413 17.12 -5.70 4.17
C LEU A 413 15.65 -5.55 4.60
N SER A 414 15.31 -4.39 5.15
CA SER A 414 13.93 -4.03 5.51
C SER A 414 13.61 -2.61 5.06
N TYR A 415 12.34 -2.36 4.74
CA TYR A 415 11.88 -1.05 4.27
C TYR A 415 10.56 -0.64 4.92
N ILE A 416 10.45 0.67 5.19
CA ILE A 416 9.19 1.35 5.44
C ILE A 416 9.07 2.43 4.37
N ILE A 417 8.02 2.35 3.56
CA ILE A 417 7.71 3.34 2.53
C ILE A 417 6.43 4.05 2.94
N ARG A 418 6.55 5.30 3.35
CA ARG A 418 5.42 6.17 3.67
C ARG A 418 4.96 6.89 2.42
N ARG A 419 3.67 6.83 2.13
CA ARG A 419 3.07 7.59 1.04
C ARG A 419 2.50 8.90 1.57
N HIS A 420 3.01 10.02 1.04
CA HIS A 420 2.43 11.32 1.32
C HIS A 420 1.29 11.61 0.35
N ARG A 421 0.26 12.30 0.83
CA ARG A 421 -0.89 12.65 0.01
C ARG A 421 -0.45 13.68 -1.04
N SER A 422 -0.72 13.38 -2.31
CA SER A 422 -0.39 14.27 -3.44
C SER A 422 -1.18 15.59 -3.39
N LYS A 423 -2.43 15.54 -2.95
CA LYS A 423 -3.28 16.72 -2.69
C LYS A 423 -3.27 17.07 -1.19
N PRO A 424 -3.05 18.34 -0.81
CA PRO A 424 -3.25 18.80 0.56
C PRO A 424 -4.63 18.43 1.11
N TRP A 425 -4.70 18.19 2.41
CA TRP A 425 -6.00 18.20 3.10
C TRP A 425 -6.63 19.59 3.05
N THR A 426 -7.94 19.66 3.25
CA THR A 426 -8.69 20.92 3.27
C THR A 426 -9.56 20.99 4.52
N LEU A 427 -9.90 22.20 4.96
CA LEU A 427 -10.84 22.36 6.09
C LEU A 427 -12.21 21.71 5.81
N PRO A 428 -12.81 21.82 4.60
CA PRO A 428 -14.02 21.07 4.24
C PRO A 428 -13.87 19.55 4.36
N LEU A 429 -12.75 18.95 3.94
CA LEU A 429 -12.49 17.53 4.15
C LEU A 429 -12.45 17.16 5.64
N PHE A 430 -11.88 18.03 6.49
CA PHE A 430 -11.87 17.80 7.93
C PHE A 430 -13.24 17.97 8.60
N ILE A 431 -14.11 18.81 8.04
CA ILE A 431 -15.52 18.87 8.45
C ILE A 431 -16.23 17.57 8.04
N ASP A 432 -15.99 17.08 6.81
CA ASP A 432 -16.62 15.86 6.31
C ASP A 432 -16.23 14.61 7.14
N ASN A 433 -14.96 14.50 7.52
CA ASN A 433 -14.44 13.38 8.33
C ASN A 433 -14.54 13.59 9.86
N LYS A 434 -15.15 14.70 10.30
CA LYS A 434 -15.33 15.11 11.69
C LYS A 434 -14.03 15.32 12.48
N MET A 435 -12.89 15.56 11.85
CA MET A 435 -11.66 15.92 12.58
C MET A 435 -11.80 17.28 13.28
N LEU A 436 -12.53 18.21 12.69
CA LEU A 436 -12.98 19.47 13.30
C LEU A 436 -14.35 19.84 12.75
N ASN A 437 -15.07 20.73 13.43
CA ASN A 437 -16.36 21.23 12.94
C ASN A 437 -16.21 22.58 12.21
N TYR A 438 -17.30 23.03 11.61
CA TYR A 438 -17.31 24.26 10.80
C TYR A 438 -16.96 25.52 11.61
N GLN A 439 -17.28 25.57 12.90
CA GLN A 439 -16.94 26.69 13.78
C GLN A 439 -15.42 26.79 13.96
N ALA A 440 -14.75 25.67 14.25
CA ALA A 440 -13.29 25.62 14.28
C ALA A 440 -12.65 25.92 12.93
N ALA A 441 -13.22 25.43 11.83
CA ALA A 441 -12.75 25.75 10.48
C ALA A 441 -12.79 27.26 10.22
N GLY A 442 -13.89 27.92 10.59
CA GLY A 442 -14.05 29.37 10.50
C GLY A 442 -13.03 30.11 11.35
N LEU A 443 -12.85 29.69 12.60
CA LEU A 443 -11.90 30.31 13.53
C LEU A 443 -10.46 30.21 13.04
N LEU A 444 -10.01 29.01 12.65
CA LEU A 444 -8.65 28.79 12.17
C LEU A 444 -8.39 29.49 10.84
N SER A 445 -9.35 29.44 9.89
CA SER A 445 -9.26 30.18 8.63
C SER A 445 -9.11 31.68 8.86
N PHE A 446 -9.92 32.26 9.76
CA PHE A 446 -9.82 33.67 10.13
C PHE A 446 -8.46 34.03 10.73
N LEU A 447 -7.91 33.19 11.61
CA LEU A 447 -6.61 33.42 12.24
C LEU A 447 -5.46 33.35 11.20
N VAL A 448 -5.47 32.34 10.33
CA VAL A 448 -4.44 32.16 9.29
C VAL A 448 -4.45 33.30 8.28
N ALA A 449 -5.64 33.66 7.78
CA ALA A 449 -5.80 34.73 6.80
C ALA A 449 -5.29 36.09 7.32
N ASN A 450 -5.21 36.24 8.64
CA ASN A 450 -4.72 37.42 9.34
C ASN A 450 -3.31 37.28 9.91
N GLY A 451 -2.53 36.33 9.40
CA GLY A 451 -1.09 36.26 9.66
C GLY A 451 -0.72 35.83 11.08
N ARG A 452 -1.57 35.06 11.77
CA ARG A 452 -1.32 34.63 13.15
C ARG A 452 -0.36 33.45 13.24
N THR A 453 0.34 33.37 14.37
CA THR A 453 1.22 32.24 14.65
C THR A 453 0.42 31.06 15.19
N ILE A 454 0.48 29.92 14.52
CA ILE A 454 -0.25 28.70 14.91
C ILE A 454 0.72 27.52 15.03
N LEU A 455 0.81 26.94 16.22
CA LEU A 455 1.50 25.67 16.44
C LEU A 455 0.49 24.52 16.51
N ILE A 456 0.70 23.50 15.70
CA ILE A 456 -0.12 22.29 15.69
C ILE A 456 0.65 21.19 16.42
N ALA A 457 0.14 20.74 17.55
CA ALA A 457 0.78 19.73 18.38
C ALA A 457 -0.05 18.46 18.52
N GLY A 458 0.65 17.35 18.77
CA GLY A 458 0.05 16.03 18.89
C GLY A 458 1.02 14.87 18.77
N THR A 459 0.50 13.66 19.02
CA THR A 459 1.23 12.40 18.87
C THR A 459 1.64 12.10 17.42
N ARG A 460 2.48 11.09 17.21
CA ARG A 460 2.85 10.62 15.86
C ARG A 460 1.63 10.03 15.16
N GLY A 461 1.43 10.39 13.89
CA GLY A 461 0.27 9.92 13.11
C GLY A 461 -1.08 10.57 13.48
N SER A 462 -1.08 11.61 14.31
CA SER A 462 -2.33 12.30 14.70
C SER A 462 -2.94 13.19 13.61
N GLY A 463 -2.18 13.50 12.55
CA GLY A 463 -2.64 14.38 11.45
C GLY A 463 -2.16 15.82 11.54
N LYS A 464 -1.07 16.11 12.28
CA LYS A 464 -0.50 17.47 12.41
C LYS A 464 -0.14 18.09 11.07
N THR A 465 0.71 17.43 10.27
CA THR A 465 1.13 17.92 8.95
C THR A 465 -0.07 18.03 8.01
N SER A 466 -1.04 17.12 8.11
CA SER A 466 -2.30 17.19 7.36
C SER A 466 -3.09 18.46 7.70
N LEU A 467 -3.23 18.80 8.98
CA LEU A 467 -3.89 20.04 9.39
C LEU A 467 -3.08 21.27 8.97
N LEU A 468 -1.75 21.23 9.08
CA LEU A 468 -0.87 22.30 8.64
C LEU A 468 -1.07 22.63 7.15
N THR A 469 -1.03 21.61 6.29
CA THR A 469 -1.24 21.77 4.84
C THR A 469 -2.64 22.28 4.50
N ALA A 470 -3.67 21.91 5.27
CA ALA A 470 -5.01 22.48 5.10
C ALA A 470 -5.09 23.96 5.49
N LEU A 471 -4.40 24.35 6.57
CA LEU A 471 -4.32 25.76 6.96
C LEU A 471 -3.51 26.58 5.95
N MET A 472 -2.51 25.99 5.28
CA MET A 472 -1.79 26.69 4.21
C MET A 472 -2.70 27.14 3.06
N LEU A 473 -3.81 26.44 2.78
CA LEU A 473 -4.80 26.85 1.78
C LEU A 473 -5.67 28.05 2.22
N GLU A 474 -5.59 28.43 3.50
CA GLU A 474 -6.26 29.61 4.04
C GLU A 474 -5.34 30.84 4.05
N ILE A 475 -4.05 30.67 3.69
CA ILE A 475 -3.13 31.78 3.46
C ILE A 475 -3.55 32.50 2.16
N PRO A 476 -3.70 33.83 2.15
CA PRO A 476 -4.03 34.55 0.92
C PRO A 476 -2.96 34.33 -0.16
N LYS A 477 -3.33 34.02 -1.40
CA LYS A 477 -2.37 33.73 -2.49
C LYS A 477 -1.36 34.84 -2.79
N LYS A 478 -1.67 36.09 -2.41
CA LYS A 478 -0.75 37.23 -2.48
C LYS A 478 0.44 37.13 -1.52
N VAL A 479 0.37 36.26 -0.52
CA VAL A 479 1.41 36.03 0.48
C VAL A 479 2.32 34.91 -0.01
N ARG A 480 3.62 35.20 -0.06
CA ARG A 480 4.65 34.20 -0.37
C ARG A 480 4.82 33.23 0.80
N MET A 481 5.01 31.95 0.53
CA MET A 481 5.30 30.92 1.52
C MET A 481 6.71 30.37 1.38
N ILE A 482 7.37 30.11 2.50
CA ILE A 482 8.62 29.35 2.55
C ILE A 482 8.38 28.17 3.48
N THR A 483 8.58 26.95 2.98
CA THR A 483 8.56 25.74 3.83
C THR A 483 9.97 25.36 4.21
N VAL A 484 10.17 24.97 5.46
CA VAL A 484 11.45 24.49 5.99
C VAL A 484 11.21 23.11 6.58
N GLU A 485 11.77 22.08 5.95
CA GLU A 485 11.45 20.69 6.19
C GLU A 485 12.72 19.82 6.21
N ASP A 486 12.88 18.99 7.23
CA ASP A 486 13.95 17.98 7.25
C ASP A 486 13.62 16.76 6.38
N THR A 487 12.33 16.47 6.25
CA THR A 487 11.73 15.51 5.32
C THR A 487 10.66 16.25 4.53
N LEU A 488 10.72 16.21 3.20
CA LEU A 488 9.71 16.86 2.37
C LEU A 488 8.37 16.12 2.53
N GLU A 489 7.41 16.71 3.24
CA GLU A 489 6.05 16.18 3.40
C GLU A 489 5.00 17.09 2.74
N ILE A 490 5.30 18.39 2.61
CA ILE A 490 4.40 19.38 2.01
C ILE A 490 4.46 19.27 0.47
N PRO A 491 3.32 19.10 -0.22
CA PRO A 491 3.27 18.97 -1.67
C PRO A 491 3.40 20.34 -2.35
N ALA A 492 4.57 20.96 -2.27
CA ALA A 492 4.82 22.32 -2.76
C ALA A 492 4.56 22.49 -4.26
N GLU A 493 4.79 21.45 -5.07
CA GLU A 493 4.42 21.43 -6.50
C GLU A 493 2.93 21.58 -6.73
N PHE A 494 2.10 20.89 -5.94
CA PHE A 494 0.66 21.02 -6.02
C PHE A 494 0.22 22.44 -5.62
N PHE A 495 0.79 23.02 -4.56
CA PHE A 495 0.50 24.42 -4.21
C PHE A 495 0.86 25.39 -5.35
N ARG A 496 2.00 25.18 -6.03
CA ARG A 496 2.38 25.98 -7.21
C ARG A 496 1.37 25.81 -8.36
N SER A 497 0.90 24.58 -8.63
CA SER A 497 -0.02 24.32 -9.74
C SER A 497 -1.39 25.01 -9.57
N ILE A 498 -1.81 25.27 -8.33
CA ILE A 498 -3.06 26.02 -8.02
C ILE A 498 -2.81 27.52 -7.74
N GLY A 499 -1.61 28.03 -8.02
CA GLY A 499 -1.29 29.46 -8.05
C GLY A 499 -0.69 30.06 -6.77
N TYR A 500 -0.19 29.27 -5.83
CA TYR A 500 0.55 29.81 -4.69
C TYR A 500 2.02 30.07 -5.02
N ASN A 501 2.56 31.16 -4.46
CA ASN A 501 4.00 31.45 -4.48
C ASN A 501 4.69 30.77 -3.29
N ILE A 502 5.24 29.58 -3.50
CA ILE A 502 5.86 28.74 -2.45
C ILE A 502 7.28 28.33 -2.84
N VAL A 503 8.19 28.41 -1.87
CA VAL A 503 9.56 27.92 -1.98
C VAL A 503 9.79 26.83 -0.93
N PRO A 504 9.97 25.56 -1.34
CA PRO A 504 10.36 24.51 -0.42
C PRO A 504 11.86 24.57 -0.12
N MET A 505 12.23 24.48 1.15
CA MET A 505 13.62 24.38 1.62
C MET A 505 13.80 23.06 2.37
N LYS A 506 14.65 22.19 1.82
CA LYS A 506 15.10 20.97 2.50
C LYS A 506 16.29 21.28 3.40
N VAL A 507 16.16 20.93 4.68
CA VAL A 507 17.22 21.09 5.68
C VAL A 507 17.69 19.73 6.17
N ARG A 508 18.86 19.69 6.80
CA ARG A 508 19.44 18.46 7.32
C ARG A 508 18.63 17.95 8.50
N SER A 509 18.28 16.66 8.47
CA SER A 509 17.73 15.97 9.64
C SER A 509 18.70 16.06 10.83
N PRO A 510 18.20 16.37 12.06
CA PRO A 510 19.03 16.42 13.26
C PRO A 510 19.80 15.11 13.54
N PHE A 511 19.30 13.99 13.03
CA PHE A 511 19.87 12.66 13.21
C PHE A 511 20.91 12.28 12.15
N SER A 512 21.08 13.10 11.11
CA SER A 512 22.06 12.86 10.04
C SER A 512 23.35 13.64 10.30
N LEU A 513 24.44 12.93 10.61
CA LEU A 513 25.73 13.54 10.96
C LEU A 513 26.57 13.95 9.74
N LYS A 514 26.29 13.42 8.54
CA LYS A 514 27.06 13.65 7.32
C LYS A 514 26.12 13.81 6.12
N SER A 515 25.70 15.03 5.83
CA SER A 515 25.03 15.36 4.56
C SER A 515 25.48 16.72 4.05
N ALA A 516 25.32 16.95 2.73
CA ALA A 516 25.55 18.25 2.09
C ALA A 516 24.46 19.29 2.44
N GLU A 517 23.41 18.89 3.17
CA GLU A 517 22.31 19.77 3.55
C GLU A 517 22.74 20.69 4.70
N LEU A 518 22.23 21.93 4.67
CA LEU A 518 22.41 22.91 5.74
C LEU A 518 21.55 22.57 6.96
N SER A 519 21.95 23.03 8.13
CA SER A 519 21.14 22.86 9.34
C SER A 519 19.79 23.60 9.23
N ALA A 520 18.78 23.14 9.98
CA ALA A 520 17.48 23.81 10.05
C ALA A 520 17.61 25.28 10.53
N GLU A 521 18.55 25.54 11.43
CA GLU A 521 18.90 26.87 11.92
C GLU A 521 19.38 27.79 10.78
N GLU A 522 20.33 27.33 9.98
CA GLU A 522 20.85 28.08 8.82
C GLU A 522 19.78 28.29 7.75
N GLY A 523 19.00 27.24 7.45
CA GLY A 523 17.88 27.34 6.51
C GLY A 523 16.87 28.41 6.90
N LEU A 524 16.55 28.50 8.20
CA LEU A 524 15.66 29.53 8.72
C LEU A 524 16.29 30.93 8.69
N ARG A 525 17.58 31.08 8.98
CA ARG A 525 18.27 32.38 8.81
C ARG A 525 18.28 32.84 7.35
N VAL A 526 18.41 31.90 6.41
CA VAL A 526 18.32 32.19 4.97
C VAL A 526 16.91 32.61 4.59
N SER A 527 15.87 31.90 5.06
CA SER A 527 14.48 32.23 4.72
C SER A 527 14.08 33.64 5.17
N LEU A 528 14.57 34.10 6.32
CA LEU A 528 14.36 35.46 6.81
C LEU A 528 14.99 36.55 5.93
N ARG A 529 16.01 36.22 5.13
CA ARG A 529 16.61 37.14 4.15
C ARG A 529 15.87 37.14 2.81
N MET A 530 14.93 36.22 2.60
CA MET A 530 14.18 36.10 1.36
C MET A 530 12.93 37.01 1.32
N GLY A 531 12.78 37.91 2.29
CA GLY A 531 11.72 38.91 2.38
C GLY A 531 10.48 38.44 3.13
N ASP A 532 9.44 39.28 3.13
CA ASP A 532 8.20 39.06 3.87
C ASP A 532 7.42 37.85 3.35
N SER A 533 7.65 36.68 3.96
CA SER A 533 7.00 35.42 3.61
C SER A 533 6.32 34.83 4.84
N ALA A 534 5.23 34.08 4.63
CA ALA A 534 4.74 33.15 5.63
C ALA A 534 5.75 32.01 5.78
N ILE A 535 6.10 31.67 7.01
CA ILE A 535 7.10 30.65 7.31
C ILE A 535 6.39 29.41 7.83
N ILE A 536 6.58 28.31 7.13
CA ILE A 536 5.99 27.01 7.45
C ILE A 536 7.12 26.08 7.86
N VAL A 537 7.16 25.68 9.12
CA VAL A 537 8.15 24.73 9.62
C VAL A 537 7.51 23.36 9.75
N GLY A 538 7.99 22.39 8.96
CA GLY A 538 7.39 21.04 8.90
C GLY A 538 7.25 20.42 10.29
N GLU A 539 8.35 20.41 11.05
CA GLU A 539 8.34 20.03 12.46
C GLU A 539 9.44 20.77 13.24
N VAL A 540 9.11 21.32 14.40
CA VAL A 540 10.06 21.97 15.31
C VAL A 540 10.59 20.92 16.29
N ARG A 541 11.84 20.49 16.11
CA ARG A 541 12.48 19.39 16.85
C ARG A 541 13.70 19.80 17.66
N SER A 542 14.45 20.82 17.21
CA SER A 542 15.77 21.15 17.74
C SER A 542 16.06 22.67 17.75
N LYS A 543 17.31 23.05 17.50
CA LYS A 543 17.83 24.43 17.66
C LYS A 543 17.15 25.46 16.75
N GLU A 544 16.52 25.03 15.66
CA GLU A 544 15.74 25.91 14.79
C GLU A 544 14.62 26.66 15.52
N ALA A 545 14.11 26.10 16.63
CA ALA A 545 13.12 26.77 17.47
C ALA A 545 13.63 28.12 17.97
N LEU A 546 14.88 28.19 18.46
CA LEU A 546 15.44 29.43 18.99
C LEU A 546 15.49 30.52 17.91
N THR A 547 15.98 30.16 16.72
CA THR A 547 16.06 31.09 15.58
C THR A 547 14.66 31.53 15.12
N LEU A 548 13.68 30.62 15.11
CA LEU A 548 12.30 30.95 14.74
C LEU A 548 11.70 31.97 15.69
N TYR A 549 11.78 31.71 16.99
CA TYR A 549 11.20 32.56 18.00
C TYR A 549 11.93 33.91 18.13
N GLU A 550 13.24 33.95 17.91
CA GLU A 550 14.00 35.20 17.81
C GLU A 550 13.51 36.04 16.62
N ALA A 551 13.34 35.42 15.45
CA ALA A 551 12.88 36.09 14.24
C ALA A 551 11.46 36.66 14.39
N MET A 552 10.56 35.88 15.00
CA MET A 552 9.20 36.32 15.29
C MET A 552 9.20 37.50 16.27
N ARG A 553 10.05 37.46 17.29
CA ARG A 553 10.13 38.53 18.31
C ARG A 553 10.63 39.85 17.75
N VAL A 554 11.60 39.83 16.83
CA VAL A 554 12.13 41.05 16.19
C VAL A 554 11.26 41.55 15.04
N GLY A 555 10.13 40.88 14.76
CA GLY A 555 9.21 41.27 13.69
C GLY A 555 9.74 41.01 12.29
N ALA A 556 10.77 40.15 12.14
CA ALA A 556 11.32 39.78 10.84
C ALA A 556 10.37 38.89 10.01
N VAL A 557 9.27 38.44 10.63
CA VAL A 557 8.20 37.70 9.96
C VAL A 557 6.92 38.53 9.98
N ALA A 558 6.56 39.09 8.82
CA ALA A 558 5.38 39.95 8.69
C ALA A 558 4.06 39.16 8.48
N ASN A 559 4.15 37.87 8.13
CA ASN A 559 3.03 37.01 7.75
C ASN A 559 2.88 35.81 8.71
N ALA A 560 1.92 34.91 8.41
CA ALA A 560 1.65 33.73 9.22
C ALA A 560 2.90 32.88 9.46
N VAL A 561 3.11 32.47 10.70
CA VAL A 561 4.09 31.45 11.08
C VAL A 561 3.33 30.22 11.54
N MET A 562 3.58 29.09 10.90
CA MET A 562 2.94 27.84 11.29
C MET A 562 3.96 26.72 11.38
N GLY A 563 3.76 25.80 12.30
CA GLY A 563 4.58 24.61 12.35
C GLY A 563 3.98 23.51 13.21
N THR A 564 4.56 22.32 13.08
CA THR A 564 4.14 21.18 13.91
C THR A 564 5.14 20.88 15.02
N LEU A 565 4.65 20.30 16.11
CA LEU A 565 5.49 19.87 17.23
C LEU A 565 4.90 18.64 17.92
N HIS A 566 5.73 17.82 18.56
CA HIS A 566 5.28 16.70 19.37
C HIS A 566 5.01 17.14 20.81
N ALA A 567 3.73 17.28 21.17
CA ALA A 567 3.25 17.50 22.53
C ALA A 567 1.76 17.17 22.60
N GLU A 568 1.26 16.78 23.77
CA GLU A 568 -0.15 16.36 23.94
C GLU A 568 -1.04 17.42 24.62
N SER A 569 -0.46 18.55 25.04
CA SER A 569 -1.18 19.65 25.69
C SER A 569 -0.51 21.00 25.40
N PRO A 570 -1.22 22.14 25.57
CA PRO A 570 -0.63 23.46 25.42
C PRO A 570 0.55 23.70 26.37
N TYR A 571 0.45 23.21 27.61
CA TYR A 571 1.55 23.25 28.56
C TYR A 571 2.73 22.37 28.11
N GLY A 572 2.46 21.18 27.54
CA GLY A 572 3.51 20.33 26.97
C GLY A 572 4.23 21.00 25.79
N VAL A 573 3.53 21.80 24.98
CA VAL A 573 4.17 22.62 23.94
C VAL A 573 5.11 23.65 24.56
N TYR A 574 4.66 24.34 25.61
CA TYR A 574 5.50 25.29 26.35
C TYR A 574 6.72 24.62 26.97
N ASP A 575 6.53 23.50 27.67
CA ASP A 575 7.61 22.74 28.30
C ASP A 575 8.65 22.31 27.27
N ARG A 576 8.19 21.76 26.13
CA ARG A 576 9.06 21.38 25.03
C ARG A 576 9.82 22.55 24.44
N VAL A 577 9.16 23.68 24.17
CA VAL A 577 9.79 24.82 23.50
C VAL A 577 10.71 25.59 24.44
N VAL A 578 10.28 25.83 25.67
CA VAL A 578 10.99 26.69 26.62
C VAL A 578 12.03 25.91 27.41
N ASN A 579 11.65 24.76 27.98
CA ASN A 579 12.53 24.01 28.89
C ASN A 579 13.44 23.05 28.12
N ASP A 580 12.93 22.30 27.14
CA ASP A 580 13.78 21.35 26.39
C ASP A 580 14.63 22.03 25.31
N LEU A 581 14.03 22.95 24.52
CA LEU A 581 14.70 23.62 23.40
C LEU A 581 15.37 24.94 23.80
N GLY A 582 15.15 25.42 25.03
CA GLY A 582 15.81 26.60 25.56
C GLY A 582 15.32 27.93 25.00
N VAL A 583 14.13 27.98 24.40
CA VAL A 583 13.54 29.25 23.94
C VAL A 583 13.15 30.10 25.16
N PRO A 584 13.55 31.38 25.23
CA PRO A 584 13.17 32.24 26.36
C PRO A 584 11.65 32.35 26.53
N LYS A 585 11.15 32.36 27.76
CA LYS A 585 9.71 32.52 28.10
C LYS A 585 9.07 33.71 27.39
N THR A 586 9.79 34.83 27.34
CA THR A 586 9.33 36.06 26.69
C THR A 586 9.17 35.88 25.18
N SER A 587 10.03 35.09 24.54
CA SER A 587 9.94 34.78 23.11
C SER A 587 8.77 33.83 22.81
N PHE A 588 8.48 32.86 23.68
CA PHE A 588 7.35 31.93 23.51
C PHE A 588 6.00 32.65 23.35
N LYS A 589 5.85 33.83 23.96
CA LYS A 589 4.67 34.69 23.80
C LYS A 589 4.43 35.16 22.36
N ALA A 590 5.36 34.98 21.43
CA ALA A 590 5.13 35.22 20.00
C ALA A 590 4.21 34.18 19.34
N THR A 591 4.00 33.03 20.00
CA THR A 591 2.94 32.07 19.64
C THR A 591 1.59 32.65 19.99
N ASP A 592 0.63 32.63 19.05
CA ASP A 592 -0.72 33.14 19.29
C ASP A 592 -1.68 32.01 19.62
N ILE A 593 -1.62 30.90 18.88
CA ILE A 593 -2.57 29.78 18.99
C ILE A 593 -1.81 28.45 19.01
N ILE A 594 -2.27 27.55 19.87
CA ILE A 594 -1.85 26.15 19.92
C ILE A 594 -3.08 25.28 19.61
N VAL A 595 -2.95 24.40 18.63
CA VAL A 595 -3.98 23.43 18.25
C VAL A 595 -3.51 22.04 18.63
N ILE A 596 -4.27 21.33 19.48
CA ILE A 596 -3.95 19.97 19.88
C ILE A 596 -4.74 18.99 19.02
N VAL A 597 -4.05 18.07 18.36
CA VAL A 597 -4.64 17.03 17.49
C VAL A 597 -4.16 15.66 17.94
N ASN A 598 -5.09 14.77 18.26
CA ASN A 598 -4.77 13.40 18.70
C ASN A 598 -5.81 12.38 18.19
N PRO A 599 -5.40 11.10 18.05
CA PRO A 599 -6.34 10.02 17.78
C PRO A 599 -7.14 9.68 19.05
N ILE A 600 -8.47 9.66 18.93
CA ILE A 600 -9.37 9.04 19.90
C ILE A 600 -9.62 7.59 19.50
N LYS A 601 -9.86 6.72 20.48
CA LYS A 601 -10.11 5.29 20.26
C LYS A 601 -11.56 4.96 20.57
N GLU A 602 -12.15 4.06 19.79
CA GLU A 602 -13.39 3.41 20.21
C GLU A 602 -13.14 2.51 21.44
N PRO A 603 -14.18 2.19 22.24
CA PRO A 603 -14.04 1.29 23.39
C PRO A 603 -13.44 -0.08 23.04
N SER A 604 -13.68 -0.58 21.81
CA SER A 604 -13.11 -1.83 21.31
C SER A 604 -11.61 -1.75 20.98
N GLY A 605 -11.07 -0.53 20.84
CA GLY A 605 -9.70 -0.29 20.38
C GLY A 605 -9.44 -0.59 18.91
N LEU A 606 -10.44 -1.10 18.17
CA LEU A 606 -10.33 -1.55 16.77
C LEU A 606 -10.33 -0.40 15.76
N LYS A 607 -10.77 0.79 16.16
CA LYS A 607 -10.80 1.98 15.31
C LYS A 607 -10.25 3.18 16.03
N ARG A 608 -9.58 4.03 15.27
CA ARG A 608 -9.04 5.31 15.72
C ARG A 608 -9.59 6.43 14.86
N TYR A 609 -10.03 7.52 15.49
CA TYR A 609 -10.46 8.71 14.80
C TYR A 609 -9.55 9.88 15.16
N ARG A 610 -9.03 10.58 14.15
CA ARG A 610 -8.21 11.78 14.38
C ARG A 610 -9.15 12.95 14.69
N ARG A 611 -8.91 13.66 15.81
CA ARG A 611 -9.71 14.81 16.26
C ARG A 611 -8.82 15.97 16.69
N VAL A 612 -9.25 17.19 16.38
CA VAL A 612 -8.80 18.38 17.10
C VAL A 612 -9.44 18.32 18.49
N LEU A 613 -8.60 18.29 19.53
CA LEU A 613 -9.05 18.21 20.91
C LEU A 613 -9.22 19.59 21.55
N ARG A 614 -8.33 20.53 21.24
CA ARG A 614 -8.34 21.89 21.81
C ARG A 614 -7.78 22.89 20.80
N ILE A 615 -8.36 24.08 20.81
CA ILE A 615 -7.80 25.29 20.19
C ILE A 615 -7.57 26.28 21.32
N THR A 616 -6.31 26.53 21.65
CA THR A 616 -5.89 27.30 22.83
C THR A 616 -5.18 28.57 22.41
N GLU A 617 -5.61 29.70 22.94
CA GLU A 617 -4.94 30.98 22.84
C GLU A 617 -3.81 31.09 23.86
N VAL A 618 -2.68 31.67 23.42
CA VAL A 618 -1.55 32.05 24.29
C VAL A 618 -1.63 33.55 24.56
N ARG A 619 -2.16 33.90 25.74
CA ARG A 619 -2.19 35.28 26.25
C ARG A 619 -0.77 35.79 26.50
N LYS A 620 -0.60 37.10 26.48
CA LYS A 620 0.73 37.75 26.58
C LYS A 620 1.09 38.20 28.01
N LEU A 621 0.08 38.30 28.89
CA LEU A 621 0.19 38.80 30.26
C LEU A 621 0.32 37.65 31.28
N TRP A 622 1.54 37.12 31.41
CA TRP A 622 1.97 36.15 32.43
C TRP A 622 3.50 36.23 32.55
N ASP A 623 4.11 35.83 33.65
CA ASP A 623 5.57 35.94 33.86
C ASP A 623 6.27 34.59 34.02
N GLN A 624 5.77 33.71 34.90
CA GLN A 624 6.48 32.52 35.32
C GLN A 624 5.87 31.21 34.82
N ASP A 625 4.57 31.00 35.09
CA ASP A 625 3.84 29.77 34.81
C ASP A 625 2.55 30.11 34.04
N PRO A 626 2.51 29.89 32.71
CA PRO A 626 1.36 30.24 31.89
C PRO A 626 0.11 29.43 32.24
N LEU A 627 0.20 28.28 32.90
CA LEU A 627 -0.99 27.54 33.32
C LEU A 627 -1.63 28.18 34.56
N LYS A 628 -0.82 28.51 35.58
CA LYS A 628 -1.30 29.14 36.82
C LYS A 628 -1.75 30.57 36.62
N GLU A 629 -1.10 31.30 35.72
CA GLU A 629 -1.33 32.72 35.47
C GLU A 629 -2.36 32.96 34.34
N LYS A 630 -3.10 31.93 33.91
CA LYS A 630 -4.08 32.02 32.81
C LYS A 630 -3.48 32.54 31.49
N GLY A 631 -2.21 32.20 31.25
CA GLY A 631 -1.52 32.40 29.97
C GLY A 631 -2.06 31.50 28.85
N PHE A 632 -2.70 30.38 29.19
CA PHE A 632 -3.40 29.53 28.23
C PHE A 632 -4.91 29.61 28.42
N VAL A 633 -5.64 29.91 27.35
CA VAL A 633 -7.10 29.99 27.34
C VAL A 633 -7.65 29.17 26.20
N ASP A 634 -8.44 28.16 26.50
CA ASP A 634 -9.10 27.39 25.46
C ASP A 634 -10.23 28.20 24.84
N LEU A 635 -10.18 28.35 23.52
CA LEU A 635 -11.26 28.93 22.73
C LEU A 635 -12.28 27.85 22.35
N MET A 636 -11.79 26.63 22.10
CA MET A 636 -12.65 25.47 21.83
C MET A 636 -12.09 24.19 22.46
N VAL A 637 -12.96 23.32 22.95
CA VAL A 637 -12.61 22.06 23.61
C VAL A 637 -13.48 20.92 23.09
N TYR A 638 -12.88 19.75 22.88
CA TYR A 638 -13.56 18.58 22.35
C TYR A 638 -14.37 17.86 23.43
N ASP A 639 -15.64 17.62 23.14
CA ASP A 639 -16.55 16.80 23.91
C ASP A 639 -16.58 15.38 23.31
N ALA A 640 -16.07 14.42 24.07
CA ALA A 640 -15.99 13.02 23.65
C ALA A 640 -17.34 12.31 23.61
N GLU A 641 -18.33 12.76 24.39
CA GLU A 641 -19.68 12.19 24.40
C GLU A 641 -20.44 12.59 23.13
N LYS A 642 -20.30 13.86 22.72
CA LYS A 642 -20.98 14.41 21.53
C LYS A 642 -20.22 14.21 20.22
N ASP A 643 -18.96 13.75 20.27
CA ASP A 643 -18.03 13.70 19.13
C ASP A 643 -17.95 15.07 18.41
N ASN A 644 -17.83 16.14 19.19
CA ASN A 644 -17.90 17.52 18.68
C ASN A 644 -16.96 18.47 19.43
N LEU A 645 -16.43 19.47 18.72
CA LEU A 645 -15.58 20.51 19.30
C LEU A 645 -16.43 21.73 19.69
N GLU A 646 -16.54 22.04 20.97
CA GLU A 646 -17.44 23.09 21.47
C GLU A 646 -16.70 24.40 21.77
N PRO A 647 -17.29 25.56 21.43
CA PRO A 647 -16.76 26.85 21.83
C PRO A 647 -16.87 27.03 23.35
N THR A 648 -15.83 27.57 23.98
CA THR A 648 -15.84 27.89 25.42
C THR A 648 -16.55 29.21 25.69
N LEU A 649 -16.89 29.48 26.95
CA LEU A 649 -17.44 30.77 27.36
C LEU A 649 -16.50 31.93 27.05
N GLU A 650 -15.19 31.74 27.15
CA GLU A 650 -14.18 32.76 26.81
C GLU A 650 -14.28 33.15 25.33
N LEU A 651 -14.51 32.18 24.42
CA LEU A 651 -14.74 32.48 23.02
C LEU A 651 -16.10 33.13 22.81
N ILE A 652 -17.18 32.61 23.41
CA ILE A 652 -18.54 33.12 23.19
C ILE A 652 -18.68 34.58 23.66
N ASN A 653 -18.14 34.89 24.84
CA ASN A 653 -18.18 36.23 25.44
C ASN A 653 -17.23 37.22 24.76
N GLY A 654 -16.31 36.72 23.93
CA GLY A 654 -15.33 37.55 23.24
C GLY A 654 -14.17 37.99 24.12
N ASP A 655 -13.68 37.12 24.98
CA ASP A 655 -12.56 37.37 25.90
C ASP A 655 -11.18 37.04 25.29
N SER A 656 -11.15 36.74 23.99
CA SER A 656 -9.92 36.51 23.22
C SER A 656 -9.16 37.81 22.95
N ASP A 657 -7.91 37.88 23.42
CA ASP A 657 -7.01 39.01 23.18
C ASP A 657 -6.49 38.99 21.74
N ILE A 658 -6.21 37.78 21.22
CA ILE A 658 -5.69 37.59 19.86
C ILE A 658 -6.72 38.00 18.81
N LEU A 659 -7.98 37.60 18.95
CA LEU A 659 -9.04 37.95 18.00
C LEU A 659 -9.33 39.46 18.03
N LYS A 660 -9.34 40.09 19.22
CA LYS A 660 -9.42 41.56 19.34
C LYS A 660 -8.23 42.25 18.69
N ALA A 661 -7.02 41.72 18.86
CA ALA A 661 -5.82 42.25 18.22
C ALA A 661 -5.87 42.14 16.70
N VAL A 662 -6.42 41.05 16.13
CA VAL A 662 -6.71 40.95 14.68
C VAL A 662 -7.70 42.04 14.27
N ALA A 663 -8.84 42.10 14.95
CA ALA A 663 -9.93 43.00 14.60
C ALA A 663 -9.51 44.47 14.65
N SER A 664 -8.63 44.86 15.57
CA SER A 664 -8.10 46.22 15.68
C SER A 664 -7.41 46.72 14.39
N ARG A 665 -6.88 45.80 13.57
CA ARG A 665 -6.21 46.11 12.29
C ARG A 665 -7.17 46.13 11.10
N ILE A 666 -8.44 45.75 11.30
CA ILE A 666 -9.46 45.71 10.27
C ILE A 666 -10.57 46.70 10.64
N ARG A 667 -10.61 47.84 9.93
CA ARG A 667 -11.51 48.98 10.20
C ARG A 667 -12.98 48.59 10.43
N TYR A 668 -13.49 47.58 9.71
CA TYR A 668 -14.87 47.12 9.87
C TYR A 668 -15.08 46.32 11.17
N LEU A 669 -14.13 45.43 11.50
CA LEU A 669 -14.22 44.49 12.63
C LEU A 669 -13.86 45.13 13.98
N SER A 670 -13.04 46.20 13.98
CA SER A 670 -12.61 46.89 15.20
C SER A 670 -13.75 47.51 16.03
N LYS A 671 -14.99 47.49 15.52
CA LYS A 671 -16.15 48.15 16.13
C LYS A 671 -16.93 47.29 17.12
N SER A 672 -16.97 45.96 16.95
CA SER A 672 -17.72 45.08 17.86
C SER A 672 -17.30 43.62 17.76
N TRP A 673 -17.41 42.91 18.89
CA TRP A 673 -17.23 41.46 18.96
C TRP A 673 -18.18 40.71 18.01
N GLU A 674 -19.44 41.15 17.95
CA GLU A 674 -20.46 40.58 17.08
C GLU A 674 -20.04 40.53 15.61
N ARG A 675 -19.33 41.55 15.11
CA ARG A 675 -18.82 41.56 13.74
C ARG A 675 -17.69 40.56 13.51
N ILE A 676 -16.82 40.39 14.51
CA ILE A 676 -15.75 39.37 14.49
C ILE A 676 -16.38 37.98 14.44
N TRP A 677 -17.34 37.72 15.34
CA TRP A 677 -18.05 36.46 15.38
C TRP A 677 -18.83 36.19 14.10
N ASN A 678 -19.56 37.18 13.57
CA ASN A 678 -20.30 37.06 12.31
C ASN A 678 -19.37 36.71 11.14
N MET A 679 -18.17 37.30 11.07
CA MET A 679 -17.17 36.94 10.06
C MET A 679 -16.69 35.49 10.21
N ILE A 680 -16.27 35.08 11.40
CA ILE A 680 -15.80 33.72 11.70
C ILE A 680 -16.88 32.69 11.36
N GLU A 681 -18.12 32.96 11.79
CA GLU A 681 -19.26 32.09 11.57
C GLU A 681 -19.62 32.01 10.09
N THR A 682 -19.58 33.13 9.36
CA THR A 682 -19.85 33.15 7.91
C THR A 682 -18.81 32.33 7.13
N ILE A 683 -17.52 32.42 7.50
CA ILE A 683 -16.46 31.57 6.91
C ILE A 683 -16.76 30.09 7.17
N GLY A 684 -17.06 29.74 8.43
CA GLY A 684 -17.37 28.37 8.83
C GLY A 684 -18.58 27.80 8.09
N LEU A 685 -19.70 28.53 8.09
CA LEU A 685 -20.94 28.14 7.41
C LEU A 685 -20.75 27.98 5.90
N SER A 686 -19.94 28.85 5.28
CA SER A 686 -19.59 28.71 3.86
C SER A 686 -18.94 27.35 3.60
N LYS A 687 -17.94 26.96 4.40
CA LYS A 687 -17.28 25.65 4.27
C LYS A 687 -18.23 24.49 4.57
N LYS A 688 -19.15 24.64 5.53
CA LYS A 688 -20.20 23.66 5.82
C LYS A 688 -21.12 23.45 4.61
N ILE A 689 -21.59 24.52 3.98
CA ILE A 689 -22.42 24.47 2.77
C ILE A 689 -21.72 23.69 1.65
N LEU A 690 -20.42 23.89 1.48
CA LEU A 690 -19.64 23.15 0.49
C LEU A 690 -19.65 21.63 0.78
N VAL A 691 -19.49 21.24 2.05
CA VAL A 691 -19.59 19.83 2.49
C VAL A 691 -20.99 19.26 2.28
N ASP A 692 -22.03 20.02 2.65
CA ASP A 692 -23.42 19.60 2.50
C ASP A 692 -23.77 19.36 1.02
N ILE A 693 -23.33 20.26 0.11
CA ILE A 693 -23.52 20.10 -1.34
C ILE A 693 -22.70 18.91 -1.87
N ALA A 694 -21.46 18.72 -1.41
CA ALA A 694 -20.63 17.59 -1.81
C ALA A 694 -21.30 16.25 -1.48
N ARG A 695 -21.93 16.15 -0.30
CA ARG A 695 -22.71 14.99 0.13
C ARG A 695 -23.99 14.83 -0.70
N GLU A 696 -24.75 15.90 -0.88
CA GLU A 696 -26.00 15.90 -1.67
C GLU A 696 -25.77 15.42 -3.11
N LYS A 697 -24.68 15.88 -3.73
CA LYS A 697 -24.33 15.54 -5.13
C LYS A 697 -23.43 14.32 -5.27
N ASN A 698 -22.99 13.71 -4.16
CA ASN A 698 -21.96 12.66 -4.12
C ASN A 698 -20.69 13.05 -4.91
N ARG A 699 -20.26 14.31 -4.77
CA ARG A 699 -19.10 14.91 -5.46
C ARG A 699 -18.02 15.29 -4.46
N LYS A 700 -17.24 14.30 -3.99
CA LYS A 700 -16.16 14.55 -3.01
C LYS A 700 -15.00 15.37 -3.58
N ASP A 701 -14.85 15.40 -4.90
CA ASP A 701 -13.83 16.17 -5.62
C ASP A 701 -13.92 17.67 -5.34
N ILE A 702 -15.11 18.23 -5.03
CA ILE A 702 -15.23 19.66 -4.69
C ILE A 702 -14.69 20.00 -3.30
N LEU A 703 -14.39 19.00 -2.47
CA LEU A 703 -13.73 19.18 -1.19
C LEU A 703 -12.20 19.16 -1.32
N GLU A 704 -11.66 18.81 -2.49
CA GLU A 704 -10.23 18.76 -2.74
C GLU A 704 -9.61 20.15 -2.90
N ALA A 705 -8.30 20.22 -2.71
CA ALA A 705 -7.55 21.47 -2.58
C ALA A 705 -7.66 22.39 -3.82
N ASP A 706 -7.80 21.82 -5.02
CA ASP A 706 -7.98 22.57 -6.27
C ASP A 706 -9.27 23.38 -6.28
N PHE A 707 -10.40 22.76 -5.93
CA PHE A 707 -11.69 23.46 -5.84
C PHE A 707 -11.73 24.39 -4.62
N VAL A 708 -11.27 23.93 -3.46
CA VAL A 708 -11.33 24.70 -2.20
C VAL A 708 -10.46 25.95 -2.28
N SER A 709 -9.31 25.91 -2.95
CA SER A 709 -8.50 27.12 -3.10
C SER A 709 -9.20 28.20 -3.91
N ALA A 710 -9.88 27.85 -5.00
CA ALA A 710 -10.66 28.82 -5.78
C ALA A 710 -11.89 29.31 -5.00
N TYR A 711 -12.53 28.40 -4.27
CA TYR A 711 -13.66 28.71 -3.39
C TYR A 711 -13.30 29.75 -2.32
N ASN A 712 -12.15 29.60 -1.66
CA ASN A 712 -11.66 30.53 -0.64
C ASN A 712 -11.44 31.94 -1.22
N GLU A 713 -10.92 32.08 -2.44
CA GLU A 713 -10.72 33.39 -3.08
C GLU A 713 -12.05 34.08 -3.39
N VAL A 714 -13.00 33.33 -3.94
CA VAL A 714 -14.34 33.84 -4.29
C VAL A 714 -15.11 34.25 -3.03
N PHE A 715 -14.95 33.53 -1.93
CA PHE A 715 -15.53 33.91 -0.64
C PHE A 715 -15.13 35.33 -0.22
N TYR A 716 -13.82 35.65 -0.23
CA TYR A 716 -13.35 36.98 0.15
C TYR A 716 -13.79 38.08 -0.84
N GLN A 717 -13.99 37.75 -2.12
CA GLN A 717 -14.57 38.69 -3.08
C GLN A 717 -16.03 39.04 -2.73
N TYR A 718 -16.83 38.06 -2.31
CA TYR A 718 -18.20 38.33 -1.87
C TYR A 718 -18.26 39.05 -0.52
N VAL A 719 -17.31 38.80 0.39
CA VAL A 719 -17.17 39.61 1.61
C VAL A 719 -16.90 41.07 1.25
N ASP A 720 -15.95 41.34 0.35
CA ASP A 720 -15.64 42.71 -0.09
C ASP A 720 -16.83 43.39 -0.78
N LYS A 721 -17.55 42.68 -1.66
CA LYS A 721 -18.79 43.17 -2.27
C LYS A 721 -19.87 43.47 -1.23
N SER A 722 -20.07 42.57 -0.27
CA SER A 722 -21.07 42.75 0.79
C SER A 722 -20.78 44.02 1.62
N ILE A 723 -19.52 44.24 2.00
CA ILE A 723 -19.12 45.44 2.73
C ILE A 723 -19.30 46.70 1.87
N LYS A 724 -19.01 46.65 0.57
CA LYS A 724 -19.19 47.81 -0.34
C LYS A 724 -20.65 48.17 -0.59
N GLU A 725 -21.51 47.16 -0.77
CA GLU A 725 -22.93 47.35 -1.11
C GLU A 725 -23.79 47.66 0.12
N TYR A 726 -23.53 47.00 1.26
CA TYR A 726 -24.38 47.06 2.44
C TYR A 726 -23.72 47.72 3.65
N ASN A 727 -22.43 48.09 3.56
CA ASN A 727 -21.62 48.59 4.69
C ASN A 727 -21.54 47.60 5.86
N GLU A 728 -21.82 46.31 5.61
CA GLU A 728 -21.78 45.23 6.57
C GLU A 728 -21.52 43.86 5.92
N ILE A 729 -21.14 42.87 6.72
CA ILE A 729 -21.01 41.47 6.28
C ILE A 729 -22.40 40.82 6.36
N VAL A 730 -23.13 40.88 5.25
CA VAL A 730 -24.47 40.26 5.12
C VAL A 730 -24.28 38.77 4.85
N LYS A 731 -24.42 37.97 5.90
CA LYS A 731 -24.22 36.51 5.86
C LYS A 731 -25.03 35.83 4.75
N ASP A 732 -26.34 36.07 4.70
CA ASP A 732 -27.22 35.41 3.73
C ASP A 732 -26.85 35.74 2.29
N TYR A 733 -26.53 37.01 2.00
CA TYR A 733 -26.03 37.43 0.69
C TYR A 733 -24.77 36.66 0.28
N ILE A 734 -23.80 36.54 1.20
CA ILE A 734 -22.53 35.84 0.91
C ILE A 734 -22.82 34.37 0.66
N LEU A 735 -23.53 33.70 1.57
CA LEU A 735 -23.77 32.26 1.50
C LEU A 735 -24.60 31.87 0.26
N ASP A 736 -25.60 32.67 -0.12
CA ASP A 736 -26.41 32.43 -1.31
C ASP A 736 -25.60 32.60 -2.60
N ASN A 737 -24.74 33.60 -2.67
CA ASN A 737 -23.85 33.80 -3.82
C ASN A 737 -22.78 32.70 -3.90
N MET A 738 -22.26 32.21 -2.75
CA MET A 738 -21.37 31.05 -2.73
C MET A 738 -22.07 29.79 -3.25
N LYS A 739 -23.32 29.53 -2.83
CA LYS A 739 -24.12 28.40 -3.36
C LYS A 739 -24.30 28.50 -4.87
N LYS A 740 -24.70 29.67 -5.38
CA LYS A 740 -24.86 29.91 -6.83
C LYS A 740 -23.56 29.64 -7.59
N TRP A 741 -22.42 30.11 -7.06
CA TRP A 741 -21.12 29.86 -7.66
C TRP A 741 -20.76 28.37 -7.71
N ILE A 742 -21.05 27.61 -6.64
CA ILE A 742 -20.83 26.15 -6.64
C ILE A 742 -21.67 25.48 -7.73
N TYR A 743 -22.98 25.78 -7.80
CA TYR A 743 -23.85 25.17 -8.80
C TYR A 743 -23.44 25.50 -10.24
N GLN A 744 -22.95 26.72 -10.50
CA GLN A 744 -22.40 27.10 -11.81
C GLN A 744 -21.12 26.35 -12.19
N LYS A 745 -20.35 25.88 -11.21
CA LYS A 745 -19.14 25.06 -11.46
C LYS A 745 -19.45 23.58 -11.59
N LEU A 746 -20.61 23.15 -11.12
CA LEU A 746 -21.08 21.76 -11.19
C LEU A 746 -21.94 21.47 -12.42
N SER A 747 -22.60 22.49 -12.99
CA SER A 747 -23.28 22.45 -14.29
C SER A 747 -22.28 22.41 -15.43
#